data_AF-A0A812ME44-F1
#
_entry.id   AF-A0A812ME44-F1
#
_cell.length_a   1.000
_cell.length_b   1.000
_cell.length_c   1.000
_cell.angle_alpha   90.00
_cell.angle_beta   90.00
_cell.angle_gamma   90.00
#
_symmetry.space_group_name_H-M   'P 1'
#
loop_
_entity.id
_entity.type
_entity.pdbx_description
1 polymer ?
#
loop_
_entity_poly.entity_id
_entity_poly.type
_entity_poly.pdbx_seq_one_letter_code
_entity_poly.pdbx_strand_id
1 'polypeptide(L)'
;MALSEATYGTNGVMDLLRCDVWRDRDAIPKKLIDATQKSGFRMLSIQPAPTRGARHIRLHSWYFIRHLHPGDLFRALEDEGRCSSTLRQSIQEAMGRQKVYHVVVAGGEDDRRFVPPGDFKTAKIVFSDFLNNLHAICQHAEELLFDQRQDPEAIRQVMDNPQFDSMLKKYFESGDMKRQQNLKLVGRLGGNLLHTCIEEGHLDTVQLLLDSYTLESHPQAPWRVLAEPLHPVGSSGTTAFHAAIIHGSDQALSKLLEWAELHNHDITGLKYIVEREPGTEQPVTERNCLQVASSNGELKCYNLLAPLFGKRLKDLVDHVDANGPSSEVIGRPRLSLICPRGFLLKRFCLPSEDWKAVLAGVAELKASEDFPRAASIRIRNVNFQDEASSDILGCLLDACSGLDLVTTMTCTFKTDKTWLALLEVLLQRLHLVAGGGADLTQLLPREVNLVSPSRENVAEEQEQQQSDRNAARLILEYINVACVVPNFLGAQLTDTQHITRFSEFRDHGYSLAAAHAVSTSTMVNVFVNGQLSAQEGELADWVHSRLFLKMVSMIHSKFFDTDELLAKQLDDPRDVVNPAAASFLRLTLGAWFKPLETAGSHSTHLWQFWGEQLEADDEKMRQLAPALDFALELLLKMREVLDYVLRRAFPKETSLAALLHECVPVGIRSRLPRFREVLEELLVERPAPARQRVILTAPASGYQLRPNSLAPR
;
A
#
# COMPACT_ATOMS: atom_id res chain seq x y z
N MET A 1 -29.97 9.64 -8.29
CA MET A 1 -30.95 10.19 -7.33
C MET A 1 -31.96 9.17 -6.75
N ALA A 2 -31.89 7.85 -7.03
CA ALA A 2 -32.77 6.85 -6.38
C ALA A 2 -32.01 5.78 -5.55
N LEU A 3 -30.70 5.98 -5.33
CA LEU A 3 -29.84 5.09 -4.51
C LEU A 3 -29.43 5.72 -3.17
N SER A 4 -29.77 7.00 -2.91
CA SER A 4 -29.38 7.73 -1.69
C SER A 4 -30.37 7.65 -0.53
N GLU A 5 -31.61 7.21 -0.74
CA GLU A 5 -32.60 7.09 0.36
C GLU A 5 -32.51 5.73 1.09
N ALA A 6 -31.93 4.69 0.47
CA ALA A 6 -31.89 3.35 1.04
C ALA A 6 -30.72 3.10 2.02
N THR A 7 -29.64 3.90 1.96
CA THR A 7 -28.44 3.70 2.79
C THR A 7 -28.37 4.61 4.02
N TYR A 8 -29.05 5.76 4.01
CA TYR A 8 -29.02 6.71 5.13
C TYR A 8 -30.06 6.41 6.24
N GLY A 9 -31.07 5.58 5.95
CA GLY A 9 -32.06 5.10 6.93
C GLY A 9 -31.73 3.76 7.60
N THR A 10 -30.62 3.11 7.25
CA THR A 10 -30.31 1.71 7.65
C THR A 10 -29.28 1.56 8.76
N ASN A 11 -28.61 2.64 9.19
CA ASN A 11 -27.53 2.61 10.19
C ASN A 11 -28.01 2.50 11.66
N GLY A 12 -29.09 1.74 11.91
CA GLY A 12 -29.67 1.58 13.24
C GLY A 12 -28.70 1.03 14.30
N VAL A 13 -27.85 0.06 13.94
CA VAL A 13 -26.92 -0.60 14.89
C VAL A 13 -25.92 0.41 15.45
N MET A 14 -25.31 1.24 14.60
CA MET A 14 -24.27 2.18 15.04
C MET A 14 -24.85 3.44 15.67
N ASP A 15 -26.03 3.90 15.29
CA ASP A 15 -26.70 5.01 15.99
C ASP A 15 -27.10 4.60 17.43
N LEU A 16 -27.46 3.33 17.65
CA LEU A 16 -27.67 2.72 18.97
C LEU A 16 -26.38 2.57 19.78
N LEU A 17 -25.29 2.14 19.14
CA LEU A 17 -24.00 1.96 19.82
C LEU A 17 -23.32 3.33 20.11
N ARG A 18 -23.45 4.33 19.22
CA ARG A 18 -22.87 5.67 19.34
C ARG A 18 -23.52 6.54 20.43
N CYS A 19 -24.82 6.39 20.68
CA CYS A 19 -25.52 7.33 21.56
C CYS A 19 -25.11 7.21 23.03
N ASP A 20 -24.94 6.00 23.58
CA ASP A 20 -24.78 5.83 25.05
C ASP A 20 -23.67 4.86 25.53
N VAL A 21 -23.12 3.97 24.69
CA VAL A 21 -22.35 2.80 25.19
C VAL A 21 -20.82 2.91 25.02
N TRP A 22 -20.30 3.62 24.02
CA TRP A 22 -18.85 3.56 23.70
C TRP A 22 -18.14 4.92 23.61
N ARG A 23 -18.61 5.93 24.34
CA ARG A 23 -17.97 7.27 24.37
C ARG A 23 -16.56 7.25 24.98
N ASP A 24 -16.22 6.23 25.76
CA ASP A 24 -14.85 6.00 26.23
C ASP A 24 -14.16 4.94 25.37
N ARG A 25 -12.97 5.28 24.85
CA ARG A 25 -12.09 4.35 24.10
C ARG A 25 -11.73 3.08 24.89
N ASP A 26 -11.96 3.07 26.20
CA ASP A 26 -11.67 1.95 27.11
C ASP A 26 -12.83 0.94 27.24
N ALA A 27 -13.94 1.14 26.53
CA ALA A 27 -15.16 0.40 26.82
C ALA A 27 -15.43 -0.80 25.91
N ILE A 28 -14.62 -1.19 24.91
CA ILE A 28 -14.92 -2.40 24.10
C ILE A 28 -14.75 -3.65 24.98
N PRO A 29 -15.74 -4.58 25.05
CA PRO A 29 -15.75 -5.59 26.08
C PRO A 29 -14.61 -6.54 25.77
N LYS A 30 -13.65 -6.66 26.68
CA LYS A 30 -12.45 -7.49 26.49
C LYS A 30 -12.79 -8.90 26.02
N LYS A 31 -13.88 -9.47 26.54
CA LYS A 31 -14.40 -10.78 26.13
C LYS A 31 -14.78 -10.86 24.65
N LEU A 32 -15.30 -9.78 24.05
CA LEU A 32 -15.64 -9.75 22.63
C LEU A 32 -14.38 -9.72 21.76
N ILE A 33 -13.34 -8.99 22.20
CA ILE A 33 -12.02 -8.97 21.58
C ILE A 33 -11.40 -10.37 21.63
N ASP A 34 -11.31 -10.95 22.83
CA ASP A 34 -10.76 -12.29 23.07
C ASP A 34 -11.51 -13.34 22.23
N ALA A 35 -12.84 -13.23 22.16
CA ALA A 35 -13.65 -14.13 21.36
C ALA A 35 -13.39 -13.95 19.86
N THR A 36 -13.21 -12.73 19.36
CA THR A 36 -12.86 -12.49 17.95
C THR A 36 -11.44 -12.96 17.63
N GLN A 37 -10.47 -12.76 18.51
CA GLN A 37 -9.12 -13.30 18.33
C GLN A 37 -9.10 -14.83 18.33
N LYS A 38 -9.99 -15.46 19.12
CA LYS A 38 -10.08 -16.92 19.22
C LYS A 38 -10.82 -17.58 18.06
N SER A 39 -11.86 -16.95 17.51
CA SER A 39 -12.76 -17.58 16.55
C SER A 39 -12.92 -16.84 15.22
N GLY A 40 -12.30 -15.67 15.06
CA GLY A 40 -12.15 -15.01 13.77
C GLY A 40 -10.95 -15.58 13.02
N PHE A 41 -11.04 -15.59 11.69
CA PHE A 41 -9.88 -15.91 10.88
C PHE A 41 -8.90 -14.73 10.94
N ARG A 42 -7.60 -15.03 10.80
CA ARG A 42 -6.55 -14.02 10.87
C ARG A 42 -5.84 -13.80 9.55
N MET A 43 -5.50 -12.55 9.30
CA MET A 43 -4.65 -12.13 8.18
C MET A 43 -3.55 -11.22 8.68
N LEU A 44 -2.36 -11.33 8.10
CA LEU A 44 -1.29 -10.38 8.37
C LEU A 44 -1.43 -9.20 7.41
N SER A 45 -1.40 -7.99 7.94
CA SER A 45 -1.43 -6.77 7.13
C SER A 45 -0.38 -5.79 7.61
N ILE A 46 -0.12 -4.79 6.78
CA ILE A 46 0.78 -3.69 7.06
C ILE A 46 -0.06 -2.50 7.52
N GLN A 47 0.34 -1.82 8.59
CA GLN A 47 -0.32 -0.61 9.05
C GLN A 47 -0.38 0.43 7.93
N PRO A 48 -1.54 1.05 7.68
CA PRO A 48 -1.71 1.98 6.56
C PRO A 48 -0.87 3.25 6.73
N ALA A 49 -0.57 3.63 7.96
CA ALA A 49 0.29 4.76 8.31
C ALA A 49 1.52 4.28 9.12
N PRO A 50 2.70 4.92 8.92
CA PRO A 50 3.87 4.65 9.74
C PRO A 50 3.58 4.93 11.22
N THR A 51 4.19 4.15 12.10
CA THR A 51 4.02 4.32 13.55
C THR A 51 4.77 5.55 14.02
N ARG A 52 4.13 6.34 14.87
CA ARG A 52 4.73 7.54 15.50
C ARG A 52 6.05 7.15 16.18
N GLY A 53 7.14 7.82 15.82
CA GLY A 53 8.49 7.53 16.34
C GLY A 53 9.30 6.46 15.58
N ALA A 54 8.69 5.69 14.67
CA ALA A 54 9.42 4.80 13.75
C ALA A 54 9.52 5.47 12.37
N ARG A 55 10.73 5.92 11.97
CA ARG A 55 10.93 6.50 10.63
C ARG A 55 10.49 5.52 9.56
N HIS A 56 9.48 5.88 8.77
CA HIS A 56 9.06 5.22 7.51
C HIS A 56 8.78 3.70 7.56
N ILE A 57 8.85 3.05 8.72
CA ILE A 57 8.59 1.63 8.88
C ILE A 57 7.10 1.47 9.16
N ARG A 58 6.40 0.86 8.20
CA ARG A 58 5.05 0.38 8.45
C ARG A 58 5.14 -0.92 9.24
N LEU A 59 4.50 -0.96 10.41
CA LEU A 59 4.48 -2.17 11.23
C LEU A 59 3.51 -3.20 10.65
N HIS A 60 3.78 -4.47 10.91
CA HIS A 60 2.84 -5.54 10.62
C HIS A 60 1.87 -5.71 11.79
N SER A 61 0.65 -6.16 11.51
CA SER A 61 -0.34 -6.42 12.55
C SER A 61 -1.25 -7.55 12.11
N TRP A 62 -1.72 -8.34 13.09
CA TRP A 62 -2.74 -9.34 12.86
C TRP A 62 -4.12 -8.69 12.80
N TYR A 63 -4.86 -8.98 11.75
CA TYR A 63 -6.25 -8.61 11.60
C TYR A 63 -7.07 -9.87 11.83
N PHE A 64 -7.82 -9.90 12.93
CA PHE A 64 -8.77 -10.97 13.24
C PHE A 64 -10.16 -10.51 12.83
N ILE A 65 -10.78 -11.25 11.91
CA ILE A 65 -12.06 -10.86 11.31
C ILE A 65 -13.09 -11.93 11.64
N ARG A 66 -14.20 -11.50 12.24
CA ARG A 66 -15.32 -12.39 12.59
C ARG A 66 -16.65 -11.72 12.27
N HIS A 67 -17.56 -12.49 11.67
CA HIS A 67 -18.97 -12.11 11.63
C HIS A 67 -19.57 -12.15 13.05
N LEU A 68 -20.17 -11.04 13.49
CA LEU A 68 -20.81 -10.95 14.80
C LEU A 68 -22.24 -11.44 14.73
N HIS A 69 -22.62 -12.30 15.67
CA HIS A 69 -24.02 -12.60 15.92
C HIS A 69 -24.59 -11.68 17.01
N PRO A 70 -25.89 -11.35 16.99
CA PRO A 70 -26.52 -10.54 18.05
C PRO A 70 -26.27 -11.08 19.45
N GLY A 71 -26.26 -12.42 19.61
CA GLY A 71 -25.95 -13.07 20.88
C GLY A 71 -24.53 -12.85 21.41
N ASP A 72 -23.57 -12.51 20.54
CA ASP A 72 -22.23 -12.14 20.98
C ASP A 72 -22.21 -10.75 21.62
N LEU A 73 -22.92 -9.81 21.01
CA LEU A 73 -23.10 -8.46 21.56
C LEU A 73 -23.93 -8.47 22.83
N PHE A 74 -24.99 -9.29 22.90
CA PHE A 74 -25.80 -9.41 24.11
C PHE A 74 -24.98 -9.88 25.30
N ARG A 75 -24.20 -10.96 25.14
CA ARG A 75 -23.32 -11.45 26.20
C ARG A 75 -22.32 -10.39 26.63
N ALA A 76 -21.71 -9.72 25.66
CA ALA A 76 -20.71 -8.68 25.94
C ALA A 76 -21.31 -7.47 26.68
N LEU A 77 -22.54 -7.06 26.34
CA LEU A 77 -23.26 -5.96 26.99
C LEU A 77 -23.87 -6.35 28.34
N GLU A 78 -24.32 -7.60 28.49
CA GLU A 78 -24.83 -8.16 29.76
C GLU A 78 -23.73 -8.14 30.83
N ASP A 79 -22.52 -8.58 30.45
CA ASP A 79 -21.35 -8.61 31.32
C ASP A 79 -20.94 -7.23 31.86
N GLU A 80 -21.27 -6.16 31.13
CA GLU A 80 -21.00 -4.78 31.53
C GLU A 80 -22.19 -4.09 32.23
N GLY A 81 -23.31 -4.79 32.38
CA GLY A 81 -24.54 -4.23 32.96
C GLY A 81 -25.22 -3.20 32.04
N ARG A 82 -24.94 -3.22 30.74
CA ARG A 82 -25.40 -2.22 29.74
C ARG A 82 -26.50 -2.73 28.82
N CYS A 83 -27.03 -3.93 29.06
CA CYS A 83 -27.98 -4.59 28.15
C CYS A 83 -29.45 -4.46 28.61
N SER A 84 -30.19 -3.48 28.09
CA SER A 84 -31.65 -3.37 28.29
C SER A 84 -32.43 -4.23 27.28
N SER A 85 -33.69 -4.57 27.59
CA SER A 85 -34.57 -5.31 26.68
C SER A 85 -34.84 -4.55 25.37
N THR A 86 -35.00 -3.23 25.45
CA THR A 86 -35.14 -2.35 24.28
C THR A 86 -33.88 -2.36 23.42
N LEU A 87 -32.69 -2.24 24.02
CA LEU A 87 -31.43 -2.28 23.29
C LEU A 87 -31.23 -3.64 22.59
N ARG A 88 -31.60 -4.75 23.23
CA ARG A 88 -31.54 -6.08 22.60
C ARG A 88 -32.37 -6.15 21.33
N GLN A 89 -33.63 -5.73 21.42
CA GLN A 89 -34.55 -5.75 20.28
C GLN A 89 -33.98 -4.90 19.14
N SER A 90 -33.51 -3.69 19.44
CA SER A 90 -32.98 -2.79 18.43
C SER A 90 -31.68 -3.32 17.78
N ILE A 91 -30.78 -3.95 18.55
CA ILE A 91 -29.59 -4.64 17.99
C ILE A 91 -30.03 -5.83 17.11
N GLN A 92 -31.00 -6.62 17.54
CA GLN A 92 -31.52 -7.75 16.77
C GLN A 92 -32.14 -7.31 15.44
N GLU A 93 -32.98 -6.28 15.47
CA GLU A 93 -33.62 -5.73 14.27
C GLU A 93 -32.57 -5.17 13.31
N ALA A 94 -31.60 -4.44 13.83
CA ALA A 94 -30.62 -3.76 13.00
C ALA A 94 -29.56 -4.75 12.43
N MET A 95 -29.10 -5.73 13.20
CA MET A 95 -28.25 -6.82 12.70
C MET A 95 -29.02 -7.85 11.84
N GLY A 96 -30.34 -7.85 11.91
CA GLY A 96 -31.20 -8.60 10.98
C GLY A 96 -31.26 -7.96 9.58
N ARG A 97 -30.95 -6.66 9.47
CA ARG A 97 -30.91 -5.91 8.20
C ARG A 97 -29.51 -5.86 7.59
N GLN A 98 -28.48 -6.00 8.40
CA GLN A 98 -27.09 -5.88 7.97
C GLN A 98 -26.18 -6.80 8.77
N LYS A 99 -25.30 -7.50 8.05
CA LYS A 99 -24.19 -8.24 8.68
C LYS A 99 -23.15 -7.29 9.25
N VAL A 100 -22.72 -7.57 10.47
CA VAL A 100 -21.71 -6.79 11.18
C VAL A 100 -20.45 -7.64 11.32
N TYR A 101 -19.30 -7.13 10.88
CA TYR A 101 -18.01 -7.79 11.12
C TYR A 101 -17.21 -7.05 12.20
N HIS A 102 -16.68 -7.80 13.16
CA HIS A 102 -15.74 -7.30 14.16
C HIS A 102 -14.32 -7.56 13.68
N VAL A 103 -13.51 -6.50 13.62
CA VAL A 103 -12.11 -6.56 13.21
C VAL A 103 -11.24 -6.14 14.40
N VAL A 104 -10.47 -7.10 14.93
CA VAL A 104 -9.48 -6.82 15.96
C VAL A 104 -8.12 -6.69 15.29
N VAL A 105 -7.47 -5.53 15.44
CA VAL A 105 -6.10 -5.32 14.96
C VAL A 105 -5.15 -5.43 16.14
N ALA A 106 -4.42 -6.55 16.20
CA ALA A 106 -3.43 -6.80 17.24
C ALA A 106 -2.02 -6.54 16.71
N GLY A 107 -1.31 -5.62 17.35
CA GLY A 107 0.12 -5.37 17.18
C GLY A 107 0.72 -4.91 18.51
N GLY A 108 2.02 -5.13 18.72
CA GLY A 108 2.72 -4.62 19.91
C GLY A 108 2.82 -5.59 21.08
N GLU A 109 1.73 -5.86 21.80
CA GLU A 109 1.80 -6.59 23.07
C GLU A 109 1.82 -8.12 22.90
N ASP A 110 1.07 -8.66 21.92
CA ASP A 110 0.93 -10.11 21.71
C ASP A 110 2.03 -10.72 20.82
N ASP A 111 2.65 -9.92 19.94
CA ASP A 111 3.75 -10.37 19.09
C ASP A 111 4.80 -9.26 18.89
N ARG A 112 5.70 -9.14 19.89
CA ARG A 112 6.83 -8.20 19.88
C ARG A 112 7.70 -8.31 18.63
N ARG A 113 7.58 -9.40 17.86
CA ARG A 113 8.31 -9.61 16.61
C ARG A 113 7.90 -8.62 15.52
N PHE A 114 6.69 -8.07 15.54
CA PHE A 114 6.22 -7.08 14.55
C PHE A 114 6.56 -5.64 14.87
N VAL A 115 7.17 -5.41 16.01
CA VAL A 115 7.56 -4.08 16.47
C VAL A 115 9.08 -4.03 16.57
N PRO A 116 9.73 -2.92 16.18
CA PRO A 116 11.15 -2.75 16.41
C PRO A 116 11.46 -2.71 17.93
N PRO A 117 12.72 -2.89 18.32
CA PRO A 117 13.14 -2.69 19.72
C PRO A 117 12.68 -1.32 20.24
N GLY A 118 11.95 -1.29 21.37
CA GLY A 118 11.42 -0.07 22.00
C GLY A 118 10.08 -0.27 22.72
N ASP A 119 9.60 0.76 23.43
CA ASP A 119 8.30 0.75 24.11
C ASP A 119 7.21 1.32 23.18
N PHE A 120 6.49 0.43 22.50
CA PHE A 120 5.40 0.81 21.59
C PHE A 120 4.09 0.19 22.06
N LYS A 121 3.15 1.02 22.48
CA LYS A 121 1.79 0.60 22.87
C LYS A 121 0.80 0.99 21.78
N THR A 122 0.32 0.01 21.00
CA THR A 122 -0.79 0.25 20.07
C THR A 122 -1.62 -1.03 19.83
N ALA A 123 -2.64 -1.26 20.64
CA ALA A 123 -3.81 -2.01 20.19
C ALA A 123 -4.81 -1.03 19.57
N LYS A 124 -5.33 -1.33 18.38
CA LYS A 124 -6.41 -0.54 17.75
C LYS A 124 -7.57 -1.47 17.43
N ILE A 125 -8.77 -1.09 17.82
CA ILE A 125 -9.99 -1.85 17.56
C ILE A 125 -10.80 -1.11 16.51
N VAL A 126 -11.28 -1.82 15.49
CA VAL A 126 -12.01 -1.22 14.37
C VAL A 126 -13.24 -2.07 14.05
N PHE A 127 -14.42 -1.45 14.02
CA PHE A 127 -15.62 -2.10 13.51
C PHE A 127 -15.72 -1.90 12.00
N SER A 128 -16.08 -2.93 11.23
CA SER A 128 -16.24 -2.82 9.77
C SER A 128 -17.24 -1.73 9.36
N ASP A 129 -18.33 -1.55 10.10
CA ASP A 129 -19.30 -0.47 9.86
C ASP A 129 -18.73 0.92 10.13
N PHE A 130 -17.69 1.05 10.97
CA PHE A 130 -16.97 2.31 11.14
C PHE A 130 -16.12 2.62 9.91
N LEU A 131 -15.51 1.61 9.29
CA LEU A 131 -14.81 1.75 8.02
C LEU A 131 -15.77 2.03 6.86
N ASN A 132 -16.95 1.40 6.82
CA ASN A 132 -18.00 1.72 5.84
C ASN A 132 -18.46 3.15 5.92
N ASN A 133 -18.75 3.62 7.12
CA ASN A 133 -19.18 5.00 7.30
C ASN A 133 -18.06 5.97 6.94
N LEU A 134 -16.80 5.67 7.30
CA LEU A 134 -15.67 6.50 6.89
C LEU A 134 -15.44 6.47 5.38
N HIS A 135 -15.41 5.30 4.76
CA HIS A 135 -15.15 5.12 3.34
C HIS A 135 -16.27 5.72 2.48
N ALA A 136 -17.54 5.48 2.82
CA ALA A 136 -18.66 6.09 2.12
C ALA A 136 -18.67 7.62 2.28
N ILE A 137 -18.35 8.15 3.47
CA ILE A 137 -18.21 9.61 3.67
C ILE A 137 -17.02 10.15 2.88
N CYS A 138 -15.88 9.45 2.88
CA CYS A 138 -14.69 9.83 2.08
C CYS A 138 -15.00 9.82 0.59
N GLN A 139 -15.49 8.71 0.05
CA GLN A 139 -15.84 8.55 -1.37
C GLN A 139 -16.86 9.59 -1.79
N HIS A 140 -17.91 9.79 -0.99
CA HIS A 140 -18.94 10.78 -1.32
C HIS A 140 -18.40 12.22 -1.24
N ALA A 141 -17.49 12.52 -0.31
CA ALA A 141 -16.79 13.79 -0.27
C ALA A 141 -15.82 13.95 -1.45
N GLU A 142 -15.12 12.89 -1.87
CA GLU A 142 -14.25 12.88 -3.05
C GLU A 142 -15.04 13.14 -4.34
N GLU A 143 -16.12 12.39 -4.58
CA GLU A 143 -17.00 12.53 -5.74
C GLU A 143 -17.64 13.94 -5.82
N LEU A 144 -18.05 14.50 -4.68
CA LEU A 144 -18.78 15.77 -4.67
C LEU A 144 -17.86 17.00 -4.59
N LEU A 145 -16.72 16.91 -3.90
CA LEU A 145 -15.84 18.06 -3.65
C LEU A 145 -14.54 17.99 -4.46
N PHE A 146 -13.93 16.82 -4.62
CA PHE A 146 -12.61 16.69 -5.26
C PHE A 146 -12.70 16.50 -6.78
N ASP A 147 -13.71 15.79 -7.29
CA ASP A 147 -13.91 15.67 -8.74
C ASP A 147 -14.36 16.98 -9.41
N GLN A 148 -14.98 17.87 -8.62
CA GLN A 148 -15.45 19.19 -9.06
C GLN A 148 -14.51 20.33 -8.64
N ARG A 149 -13.26 20.03 -8.25
CA ARG A 149 -12.32 21.00 -7.66
C ARG A 149 -11.99 22.21 -8.55
N GLN A 150 -12.18 22.12 -9.87
CA GLN A 150 -12.04 23.26 -10.79
C GLN A 150 -13.27 24.18 -10.83
N ASP A 151 -14.44 23.75 -10.32
CA ASP A 151 -15.70 24.50 -10.36
C ASP A 151 -16.11 24.95 -8.94
N PRO A 152 -15.87 26.22 -8.57
CA PRO A 152 -16.25 26.75 -7.25
C PRO A 152 -17.77 26.71 -7.02
N GLU A 153 -18.60 26.86 -8.05
CA GLU A 153 -20.06 26.85 -7.87
C GLU A 153 -20.58 25.45 -7.59
N ALA A 154 -19.97 24.41 -8.17
CA ALA A 154 -20.29 23.03 -7.83
C ALA A 154 -20.00 22.74 -6.34
N ILE A 155 -18.87 23.21 -5.82
CA ILE A 155 -18.53 23.08 -4.38
C ILE A 155 -19.56 23.79 -3.50
N ARG A 156 -19.98 25.01 -3.87
CA ARG A 156 -21.03 25.74 -3.13
C ARG A 156 -22.34 24.96 -3.09
N GLN A 157 -22.80 24.49 -4.24
CA GLN A 157 -24.04 23.72 -4.36
C GLN A 157 -24.02 22.45 -3.50
N VAL A 158 -22.87 21.77 -3.45
CA VAL A 158 -22.67 20.59 -2.59
C VAL A 158 -22.73 20.96 -1.11
N MET A 159 -22.06 22.03 -0.70
CA MET A 159 -22.02 22.46 0.70
C MET A 159 -23.34 23.06 1.19
N ASP A 160 -24.16 23.59 0.27
CA ASP A 160 -25.51 24.07 0.56
C ASP A 160 -26.55 22.94 0.61
N ASN A 161 -26.18 21.71 0.22
CA ASN A 161 -27.04 20.55 0.31
C ASN A 161 -27.28 20.17 1.79
N PRO A 162 -28.52 20.25 2.31
CA PRO A 162 -28.82 19.96 3.72
C PRO A 162 -28.49 18.51 4.13
N GLN A 163 -28.59 17.55 3.20
CA GLN A 163 -28.28 16.16 3.47
C GLN A 163 -26.77 15.97 3.65
N PHE A 164 -25.97 16.60 2.78
CA PHE A 164 -24.51 16.56 2.86
C PHE A 164 -24.04 17.25 4.15
N ASP A 165 -24.55 18.44 4.46
CA ASP A 165 -24.21 19.16 5.70
C ASP A 165 -24.54 18.34 6.97
N SER A 166 -25.71 17.71 7.02
CA SER A 166 -26.09 16.82 8.12
C SER A 166 -25.13 15.62 8.25
N MET A 167 -24.70 15.05 7.13
CA MET A 167 -23.69 13.98 7.11
C MET A 167 -22.35 14.46 7.69
N LEU A 168 -21.86 15.63 7.24
CA LEU A 168 -20.61 16.21 7.74
C LEU A 168 -20.67 16.49 9.24
N LYS A 169 -21.80 17.03 9.72
CA LYS A 169 -22.01 17.28 11.14
C LYS A 169 -21.95 16.00 11.97
N LYS A 170 -22.65 14.95 11.56
CA LYS A 170 -22.61 13.64 12.22
C LYS A 170 -21.21 13.03 12.21
N TYR A 171 -20.48 13.18 11.10
CA TYR A 171 -19.09 12.74 10.99
C TYR A 171 -18.19 13.42 12.02
N PHE A 172 -18.28 14.75 12.09
CA PHE A 172 -17.54 15.58 13.02
C PHE A 172 -17.85 15.26 14.49
N GLU A 173 -19.12 15.18 14.86
CA GLU A 173 -19.57 14.87 16.23
C GLU A 173 -19.18 13.45 16.67
N SER A 174 -18.86 12.55 15.73
CA SER A 174 -18.30 11.23 16.04
C SER A 174 -16.81 11.25 16.41
N GLY A 175 -16.14 12.41 16.31
CA GLY A 175 -14.73 12.62 16.65
C GLY A 175 -14.52 12.98 18.11
N ASP A 176 -13.26 12.92 18.57
CA ASP A 176 -12.91 13.44 19.90
C ASP A 176 -12.77 14.97 19.82
N MET A 177 -13.86 15.63 20.17
CA MET A 177 -14.02 17.08 20.17
C MET A 177 -13.10 17.83 21.15
N LYS A 178 -12.46 17.12 22.08
CA LYS A 178 -11.54 17.74 23.07
C LYS A 178 -10.12 17.90 22.53
N ARG A 179 -9.77 17.20 21.45
CA ARG A 179 -8.42 17.22 20.87
C ARG A 179 -8.51 17.69 19.42
N GLN A 180 -7.93 18.86 19.13
CA GLN A 180 -7.96 19.48 17.78
C GLN A 180 -7.46 18.54 16.66
N GLN A 181 -6.48 17.69 16.98
CA GLN A 181 -5.89 16.69 16.08
C GLN A 181 -6.87 15.57 15.71
N ASN A 182 -7.82 15.29 16.58
CA ASN A 182 -8.84 14.25 16.43
C ASN A 182 -10.15 14.79 15.87
N LEU A 183 -10.21 16.08 15.53
CA LEU A 183 -11.36 16.66 14.85
C LEU A 183 -11.49 16.00 13.48
N LYS A 184 -12.62 15.35 13.29
CA LYS A 184 -13.02 14.66 12.07
C LYS A 184 -13.61 15.69 11.09
N LEU A 185 -12.73 16.54 10.56
CA LEU A 185 -13.10 17.54 9.55
C LEU A 185 -13.09 16.91 8.16
N VAL A 186 -14.06 17.28 7.33
CA VAL A 186 -14.16 16.77 5.97
C VAL A 186 -12.99 17.24 5.10
N GLY A 187 -12.45 18.45 5.32
CA GLY A 187 -11.26 18.95 4.62
C GLY A 187 -9.98 18.15 4.89
N ARG A 188 -10.03 17.17 5.81
CA ARG A 188 -8.96 16.21 6.09
C ARG A 188 -9.23 14.81 5.51
N LEU A 189 -10.39 14.60 4.89
CA LEU A 189 -10.73 13.37 4.18
C LEU A 189 -10.27 13.47 2.72
N GLY A 190 -9.74 12.38 2.15
CA GLY A 190 -9.37 12.31 0.71
C GLY A 190 -8.14 13.12 0.29
N GLY A 191 -7.46 13.79 1.23
CA GLY A 191 -6.37 14.73 0.96
C GLY A 191 -6.73 16.14 1.45
N ASN A 192 -5.82 17.10 1.28
CA ASN A 192 -6.12 18.49 1.62
C ASN A 192 -6.57 19.21 0.34
N LEU A 193 -7.89 19.42 0.18
CA LEU A 193 -8.50 20.01 -1.01
C LEU A 193 -7.86 21.35 -1.40
N LEU A 194 -7.55 22.19 -0.41
CA LEU A 194 -6.86 23.47 -0.63
C LEU A 194 -5.48 23.26 -1.25
N HIS A 195 -4.71 22.27 -0.78
CA HIS A 195 -3.40 21.97 -1.35
C HIS A 195 -3.50 21.48 -2.79
N THR A 196 -4.45 20.60 -3.09
CA THR A 196 -4.69 20.10 -4.45
C THR A 196 -5.05 21.24 -5.40
N CYS A 197 -5.92 22.16 -4.99
CA CYS A 197 -6.29 23.31 -5.82
C CYS A 197 -5.09 24.25 -6.06
N ILE A 198 -4.18 24.38 -5.09
CA ILE A 198 -2.94 25.15 -5.25
C ILE A 198 -1.98 24.46 -6.24
N GLU A 199 -1.80 23.15 -6.10
CA GLU A 199 -0.93 22.34 -6.96
C GLU A 199 -1.41 22.35 -8.42
N GLU A 200 -2.72 22.24 -8.64
CA GLU A 200 -3.32 22.19 -9.97
C GLU A 200 -3.65 23.58 -10.57
N GLY A 201 -3.51 24.66 -9.79
CA GLY A 201 -3.71 26.03 -10.26
C GLY A 201 -5.17 26.51 -10.35
N HIS A 202 -6.10 25.91 -9.59
CA HIS A 202 -7.52 26.28 -9.57
C HIS A 202 -7.78 27.49 -8.65
N LEU A 203 -7.32 28.68 -9.07
CA LEU A 203 -7.29 29.88 -8.23
C LEU A 203 -8.68 30.35 -7.77
N ASP A 204 -9.71 30.25 -8.61
CA ASP A 204 -11.08 30.63 -8.23
C ASP A 204 -11.61 29.75 -7.10
N THR A 205 -11.29 28.46 -7.13
CA THR A 205 -11.62 27.53 -6.05
C THR A 205 -10.78 27.81 -4.80
N VAL A 206 -9.49 28.12 -4.94
CA VAL A 206 -8.67 28.55 -3.79
C VAL A 206 -9.29 29.77 -3.11
N GLN A 207 -9.71 30.78 -3.88
CA GLN A 207 -10.38 31.96 -3.35
C GLN A 207 -11.68 31.61 -2.62
N LEU A 208 -12.54 30.79 -3.24
CA LEU A 208 -13.78 30.31 -2.60
C LEU A 208 -13.51 29.63 -1.24
N LEU A 209 -12.54 28.71 -1.22
CA LEU A 209 -12.19 27.94 -0.04
C LEU A 209 -11.73 28.84 1.10
N LEU A 210 -10.93 29.86 0.80
CA LEU A 210 -10.43 30.84 1.76
C LEU A 210 -11.55 31.78 2.27
N ASP A 211 -12.44 32.21 1.39
CA ASP A 211 -13.50 33.17 1.73
C ASP A 211 -14.67 32.55 2.49
N SER A 212 -14.96 31.27 2.22
CA SER A 212 -16.22 30.66 2.65
C SER A 212 -16.04 29.41 3.51
N TYR A 213 -14.92 28.70 3.44
CA TYR A 213 -14.79 27.35 4.03
C TYR A 213 -13.60 27.18 4.99
N THR A 214 -13.19 28.27 5.64
CA THR A 214 -12.21 28.26 6.73
C THR A 214 -12.86 28.22 8.10
N LEU A 215 -12.07 27.99 9.15
CA LEU A 215 -12.56 28.03 10.53
C LEU A 215 -13.10 29.41 10.92
N GLU A 216 -12.47 30.46 10.39
CA GLU A 216 -12.85 31.87 10.57
C GLU A 216 -14.21 32.16 9.94
N SER A 217 -14.51 31.53 8.80
CA SER A 217 -15.79 31.67 8.09
C SER A 217 -16.92 30.86 8.73
N HIS A 218 -16.58 29.76 9.42
CA HIS A 218 -17.54 28.82 10.01
C HIS A 218 -17.30 28.51 11.51
N PRO A 219 -17.22 29.49 12.41
CA PRO A 219 -16.93 29.26 13.82
C PRO A 219 -18.03 28.44 14.54
N GLN A 220 -19.27 28.51 14.06
CA GLN A 220 -20.43 27.78 14.62
C GLN A 220 -20.74 26.47 13.88
N ALA A 221 -20.08 26.22 12.75
CA ALA A 221 -20.26 25.03 11.93
C ALA A 221 -18.89 24.45 11.50
N PRO A 222 -18.01 24.10 12.46
CA PRO A 222 -16.65 23.66 12.16
C PRO A 222 -16.60 22.43 11.25
N TRP A 223 -17.65 21.61 11.21
CA TRP A 223 -17.75 20.48 10.28
C TRP A 223 -17.80 20.89 8.80
N ARG A 224 -18.14 22.15 8.49
CA ARG A 224 -18.12 22.72 7.12
C ARG A 224 -16.75 23.24 6.69
N VAL A 225 -15.74 23.18 7.56
CA VAL A 225 -14.38 23.63 7.22
C VAL A 225 -13.77 22.68 6.19
N LEU A 226 -13.50 23.23 5.00
CA LEU A 226 -12.82 22.54 3.89
C LEU A 226 -11.35 22.99 3.75
N ALA A 227 -11.00 24.14 4.32
CA ALA A 227 -9.70 24.77 4.17
C ALA A 227 -9.09 25.14 5.52
N GLU A 228 -7.87 24.67 5.75
CA GLU A 228 -7.08 25.04 6.94
C GLU A 228 -5.70 25.57 6.49
N PRO A 229 -5.58 26.83 6.06
CA PRO A 229 -4.36 27.36 5.42
C PRO A 229 -3.10 27.27 6.29
N LEU A 230 -3.28 27.38 7.61
CA LEU A 230 -2.21 27.34 8.60
C LEU A 230 -1.92 25.92 9.13
N HIS A 231 -2.78 24.95 8.83
CA HIS A 231 -2.63 23.61 9.38
C HIS A 231 -1.49 22.86 8.65
N PRO A 232 -0.49 22.34 9.39
CA PRO A 232 0.59 21.56 8.78
C PRO A 232 0.07 20.17 8.40
N VAL A 233 0.25 19.80 7.13
CA VAL A 233 -0.13 18.51 6.56
C VAL A 233 1.10 17.63 6.34
N GLY A 234 0.95 16.35 6.65
CA GLY A 234 1.96 15.33 6.36
C GLY A 234 3.20 15.41 7.26
N SER A 235 4.18 14.55 6.97
CA SER A 235 5.40 14.42 7.77
C SER A 235 6.33 15.64 7.67
N SER A 236 6.27 16.39 6.58
CA SER A 236 7.00 17.64 6.36
C SER A 236 6.35 18.86 7.02
N GLY A 237 5.14 18.71 7.60
CA GLY A 237 4.40 19.84 8.16
C GLY A 237 4.10 20.93 7.12
N THR A 238 3.84 20.53 5.87
CA THR A 238 3.57 21.46 4.77
C THR A 238 2.23 22.17 5.03
N THR A 239 2.23 23.49 5.09
CA THR A 239 1.00 24.31 5.13
C THR A 239 0.61 24.74 3.71
N ALA A 240 -0.55 25.37 3.53
CA ALA A 240 -0.98 25.86 2.21
C ALA A 240 0.01 26.90 1.64
N PHE A 241 0.60 27.73 2.51
CA PHE A 241 1.68 28.67 2.14
C PHE A 241 2.90 27.94 1.59
N HIS A 242 3.33 26.87 2.26
CA HIS A 242 4.45 26.05 1.78
C HIS A 242 4.11 25.33 0.47
N ALA A 243 2.88 24.82 0.31
CA ALA A 243 2.43 24.21 -0.93
C ALA A 243 2.50 25.19 -2.10
N ALA A 244 1.97 26.41 -1.95
CA ALA A 244 2.02 27.44 -2.99
C ALA A 244 3.46 27.77 -3.40
N ILE A 245 4.39 27.81 -2.44
CA ILE A 245 5.80 28.02 -2.71
C ILE A 245 6.44 26.80 -3.41
N ILE A 246 6.17 25.58 -2.94
CA ILE A 246 6.73 24.35 -3.52
C ILE A 246 6.32 24.17 -4.98
N HIS A 247 5.09 24.56 -5.33
CA HIS A 247 4.55 24.47 -6.68
C HIS A 247 4.75 25.76 -7.51
N GLY A 248 5.47 26.76 -6.99
CA GLY A 248 5.76 28.01 -7.72
C GLY A 248 4.51 28.85 -8.04
N SER A 249 3.42 28.69 -7.29
CA SER A 249 2.14 29.35 -7.52
C SER A 249 2.07 30.70 -6.80
N ASP A 250 2.67 31.73 -7.40
CA ASP A 250 2.72 33.11 -6.87
C ASP A 250 1.34 33.75 -6.71
N GLN A 251 0.40 33.42 -7.60
CA GLN A 251 -0.98 33.89 -7.51
C GLN A 251 -1.73 33.28 -6.32
N ALA A 252 -1.62 31.96 -6.11
CA ALA A 252 -2.23 31.32 -4.95
C ALA A 252 -1.59 31.80 -3.64
N LEU A 253 -0.26 31.99 -3.63
CA LEU A 253 0.44 32.57 -2.49
C LEU A 253 -0.06 33.99 -2.18
N SER A 254 -0.29 34.81 -3.20
CA SER A 254 -0.86 36.15 -3.03
C SER A 254 -2.24 36.10 -2.36
N LYS A 255 -3.12 35.17 -2.78
CA LYS A 255 -4.43 34.96 -2.15
C LYS A 255 -4.35 34.51 -0.70
N LEU A 256 -3.42 33.60 -0.40
CA LEU A 256 -3.17 33.17 0.97
C LEU A 256 -2.64 34.31 1.85
N LEU A 257 -1.82 35.20 1.32
CA LEU A 257 -1.31 36.38 2.03
C LEU A 257 -2.41 37.41 2.27
N GLU A 258 -3.26 37.70 1.27
CA GLU A 258 -4.45 38.54 1.42
C GLU A 258 -5.36 38.01 2.54
N TRP A 259 -5.61 36.70 2.55
CA TRP A 259 -6.38 36.03 3.60
C TRP A 259 -5.71 36.13 4.99
N ALA A 260 -4.40 35.90 5.07
CA ALA A 260 -3.68 36.00 6.35
C ALA A 260 -3.70 37.42 6.91
N GLU A 261 -3.55 38.44 6.06
CA GLU A 261 -3.65 39.84 6.43
C GLU A 261 -5.06 40.18 6.93
N LEU A 262 -6.10 39.76 6.19
CA LEU A 262 -7.50 39.97 6.55
C LEU A 262 -7.85 39.42 7.95
N HIS A 263 -7.30 38.25 8.30
CA HIS A 263 -7.55 37.58 9.57
C HIS A 263 -6.45 37.79 10.63
N ASN A 264 -5.49 38.67 10.36
CA ASN A 264 -4.38 39.01 11.27
C ASN A 264 -3.55 37.79 11.73
N HIS A 265 -3.25 36.89 10.79
CA HIS A 265 -2.43 35.71 11.02
C HIS A 265 -0.95 35.98 10.73
N ASP A 266 -0.08 35.63 11.68
CA ASP A 266 1.36 35.67 11.48
C ASP A 266 1.87 34.39 10.79
N ILE A 267 2.20 34.52 9.50
CA ILE A 267 2.74 33.42 8.70
C ILE A 267 4.25 33.26 8.82
N THR A 268 4.96 34.21 9.44
CA THR A 268 6.43 34.19 9.53
C THR A 268 6.95 33.09 10.44
N GLY A 269 6.11 32.65 11.39
CA GLY A 269 6.35 31.55 12.31
C GLY A 269 6.14 30.16 11.71
N LEU A 270 5.52 30.03 10.53
CA LEU A 270 5.23 28.72 9.93
C LEU A 270 6.53 27.96 9.62
N LYS A 271 6.54 26.67 9.95
CA LYS A 271 7.71 25.79 9.79
C LYS A 271 7.41 24.64 8.84
N TYR A 272 8.26 24.52 7.82
CA TYR A 272 8.39 23.37 6.95
C TYR A 272 9.56 22.51 7.44
N ILE A 273 9.30 21.24 7.68
CA ILE A 273 10.28 20.30 8.22
C ILE A 273 10.97 19.63 7.04
N VAL A 274 12.24 20.02 6.83
CA VAL A 274 13.10 19.44 5.79
C VAL A 274 13.64 18.09 6.22
N GLU A 275 14.01 18.00 7.49
CA GLU A 275 14.61 16.82 8.09
C GLU A 275 14.17 16.68 9.55
N ARG A 276 13.93 15.45 9.99
CA ARG A 276 13.63 15.10 11.39
C ARG A 276 14.75 14.28 11.97
N GLU A 277 14.90 14.25 13.28
CA GLU A 277 15.91 13.40 13.92
C GLU A 277 15.49 11.92 13.81
N PRO A 278 16.44 10.97 13.70
CA PRO A 278 16.11 9.55 13.71
C PRO A 278 15.42 9.13 15.01
N GLY A 279 14.22 8.56 14.90
CA GLY A 279 13.50 8.01 16.05
C GLY A 279 12.72 9.02 16.89
N THR A 280 12.83 10.32 16.62
CA THR A 280 12.06 11.36 17.31
C THR A 280 11.17 12.12 16.32
N GLU A 281 10.11 12.76 16.83
CA GLU A 281 9.35 13.73 16.03
C GLU A 281 10.00 15.11 16.02
N GLN A 282 11.19 15.26 16.60
CA GLN A 282 11.84 16.55 16.66
C GLN A 282 12.41 16.90 15.27
N PRO A 283 12.09 18.08 14.75
CA PRO A 283 12.67 18.54 13.50
C PRO A 283 14.15 18.87 13.71
N VAL A 284 15.01 18.35 12.82
CA VAL A 284 16.46 18.68 12.77
C VAL A 284 16.65 19.98 12.01
N THR A 285 15.97 20.08 10.86
CA THR A 285 16.04 21.26 10.01
C THR A 285 14.63 21.71 9.68
N GLU A 286 14.31 22.92 10.13
CA GLU A 286 13.09 23.63 9.75
C GLU A 286 13.42 24.80 8.84
N ARG A 287 12.54 25.04 7.86
CA ARG A 287 12.58 26.22 7.01
C ARG A 287 11.27 26.96 7.13
N ASN A 288 11.33 28.29 7.23
CA ASN A 288 10.13 29.11 7.06
C ASN A 288 9.79 29.28 5.56
N CYS A 289 8.64 29.86 5.27
CA CYS A 289 8.17 30.10 3.90
C CYS A 289 9.22 30.81 3.03
N LEU A 290 9.89 31.87 3.53
CA LEU A 290 10.91 32.59 2.77
C LEU A 290 12.13 31.73 2.44
N GLN A 291 12.59 30.92 3.40
CA GLN A 291 13.71 30.00 3.21
C GLN A 291 13.37 28.90 2.21
N VAL A 292 12.15 28.38 2.22
CA VAL A 292 11.67 27.41 1.22
C VAL A 292 11.64 28.05 -0.16
N ALA A 293 11.10 29.26 -0.30
CA ALA A 293 11.07 29.98 -1.58
C ALA A 293 12.47 30.22 -2.13
N SER A 294 13.40 30.65 -1.26
CA SER A 294 14.79 30.84 -1.66
C SER A 294 15.49 29.53 -2.04
N SER A 295 15.22 28.42 -1.35
CA SER A 295 15.89 27.14 -1.64
C SER A 295 15.34 26.43 -2.87
N ASN A 296 14.07 26.68 -3.22
CA ASN A 296 13.43 26.12 -4.41
C ASN A 296 13.69 26.97 -5.66
N GLY A 297 14.26 28.18 -5.51
CA GLY A 297 14.50 29.10 -6.63
C GLY A 297 13.24 29.84 -7.09
N GLU A 298 12.21 29.92 -6.23
CA GLU A 298 10.91 30.49 -6.57
C GLU A 298 10.91 32.00 -6.32
N LEU A 299 11.53 32.74 -7.24
CA LEU A 299 11.83 34.17 -7.10
C LEU A 299 10.57 35.03 -6.87
N LYS A 300 9.48 34.77 -7.60
CA LYS A 300 8.24 35.54 -7.43
C LYS A 300 7.66 35.34 -6.03
N CYS A 301 7.56 34.09 -5.59
CA CYS A 301 7.13 33.75 -4.24
C CYS A 301 8.05 34.35 -3.17
N TYR A 302 9.37 34.33 -3.39
CA TYR A 302 10.34 34.98 -2.51
C TYR A 302 10.06 36.48 -2.38
N ASN A 303 9.86 37.17 -3.50
CA ASN A 303 9.62 38.61 -3.52
C ASN A 303 8.27 39.00 -2.89
N LEU A 304 7.25 38.15 -2.99
CA LEU A 304 5.99 38.32 -2.25
C LEU A 304 6.18 38.20 -0.73
N LEU A 305 7.03 37.28 -0.29
CA LEU A 305 7.28 37.02 1.14
C LEU A 305 8.29 37.99 1.76
N ALA A 306 9.29 38.45 1.01
CA ALA A 306 10.42 39.22 1.53
C ALA A 306 10.02 40.43 2.40
N PRO A 307 9.00 41.24 2.05
CA PRO A 307 8.53 42.33 2.89
C PRO A 307 8.08 41.88 4.29
N LEU A 308 7.38 40.75 4.39
CA LEU A 308 6.87 40.19 5.65
C LEU A 308 7.99 39.73 6.59
N PHE A 309 9.15 39.37 6.03
CA PHE A 309 10.33 38.94 6.78
C PHE A 309 11.40 40.04 6.90
N GLY A 310 11.10 41.28 6.49
CA GLY A 310 12.06 42.39 6.50
C GLY A 310 13.31 42.15 5.63
N LYS A 311 13.17 41.38 4.54
CA LYS A 311 14.25 41.10 3.59
C LYS A 311 14.10 41.93 2.33
N ARG A 312 15.23 42.14 1.63
CA ARG A 312 15.24 42.84 0.34
C ARG A 312 14.68 41.93 -0.75
N LEU A 313 13.99 42.53 -1.72
CA LEU A 313 13.61 41.86 -2.95
C LEU A 313 14.88 41.41 -3.70
N LYS A 314 14.80 40.27 -4.36
CA LYS A 314 15.85 39.79 -5.27
C LYS A 314 15.50 40.20 -6.70
N ASP A 315 16.50 40.66 -7.44
CA ASP A 315 16.37 40.90 -8.89
C ASP A 315 16.70 39.62 -9.66
N LEU A 316 16.16 39.48 -10.88
CA LEU A 316 16.41 38.32 -11.76
C LEU A 316 17.91 38.09 -12.03
N VAL A 317 18.71 39.15 -11.93
CA VAL A 317 20.16 39.14 -12.21
C VAL A 317 20.96 38.48 -11.08
N ASP A 318 20.47 38.48 -9.85
CA ASP A 318 21.19 37.95 -8.68
C ASP A 318 21.02 36.42 -8.49
N HIS A 319 20.14 35.78 -9.28
CA HIS A 319 19.73 34.38 -9.04
C HIS A 319 20.52 33.32 -9.82
N VAL A 320 21.51 33.73 -10.62
CA VAL A 320 22.25 32.82 -11.52
C VAL A 320 23.41 32.10 -10.82
N ASP A 321 23.96 32.62 -9.70
CA ASP A 321 25.32 32.22 -9.29
C ASP A 321 25.51 31.57 -7.90
N ALA A 322 24.49 31.02 -7.25
CA ALA A 322 24.75 30.26 -6.01
C ALA A 322 23.73 29.15 -5.70
N ASN A 323 24.06 27.92 -6.10
CA ASN A 323 23.58 26.66 -5.51
C ASN A 323 22.07 26.33 -5.61
N GLY A 324 21.63 25.89 -6.79
CA GLY A 324 20.40 25.11 -6.96
C GLY A 324 19.95 25.00 -8.43
N PRO A 325 19.59 23.81 -8.95
CA PRO A 325 19.15 23.67 -10.33
C PRO A 325 17.76 24.31 -10.47
N SER A 326 17.64 25.29 -11.38
CA SER A 326 16.41 25.93 -11.82
C SER A 326 15.25 24.94 -12.01
N SER A 327 14.06 25.36 -11.57
CA SER A 327 12.75 24.70 -11.78
C SER A 327 12.52 24.25 -13.25
N GLU A 328 13.07 24.97 -14.24
CA GLU A 328 13.02 24.58 -15.66
C GLU A 328 13.73 23.26 -16.01
N VAL A 329 14.61 22.77 -15.13
CA VAL A 329 15.36 21.51 -15.35
C VAL A 329 14.57 20.30 -14.84
N ILE A 330 13.56 20.49 -13.98
CA ILE A 330 12.85 19.38 -13.32
C ILE A 330 11.92 18.64 -14.29
N GLY A 331 11.36 19.33 -15.31
CA GLY A 331 10.48 18.72 -16.31
C GLY A 331 11.16 18.12 -17.54
N ARG A 332 12.47 18.34 -17.76
CA ARG A 332 13.12 17.92 -19.01
C ARG A 332 13.47 16.40 -19.02
N PRO A 333 13.39 15.75 -20.19
CA PRO A 333 13.90 14.39 -20.42
C PRO A 333 15.38 14.29 -20.07
N ARG A 334 15.74 13.34 -19.19
CA ARG A 334 17.12 13.23 -18.70
C ARG A 334 17.47 11.85 -18.17
N LEU A 335 18.76 11.58 -18.13
CA LEU A 335 19.37 10.47 -17.39
C LEU A 335 20.05 10.99 -16.13
N SER A 336 19.98 10.20 -15.06
CA SER A 336 20.69 10.47 -13.81
C SER A 336 21.54 9.26 -13.45
N LEU A 337 22.84 9.49 -13.28
CA LEU A 337 23.77 8.52 -12.72
C LEU A 337 23.85 8.72 -11.21
N ILE A 338 23.61 7.66 -10.45
CA ILE A 338 23.50 7.70 -9.00
C ILE A 338 24.45 6.66 -8.42
N CYS A 339 25.16 7.00 -7.34
CA CYS A 339 26.04 6.06 -6.66
C CYS A 339 25.26 5.17 -5.68
N PRO A 340 25.86 4.08 -5.16
CA PRO A 340 25.19 3.19 -4.19
C PRO A 340 24.62 3.91 -2.96
N ARG A 341 25.25 5.02 -2.54
CA ARG A 341 24.82 5.83 -1.40
C ARG A 341 23.62 6.75 -1.72
N GLY A 342 23.06 6.66 -2.94
CA GLY A 342 21.92 7.47 -3.37
C GLY A 342 22.27 8.88 -3.83
N PHE A 343 23.55 9.28 -3.80
CA PHE A 343 23.97 10.58 -4.30
C PHE A 343 23.96 10.62 -5.82
N LEU A 344 23.41 11.70 -6.35
CA LEU A 344 23.48 12.01 -7.76
C LEU A 344 24.93 12.36 -8.13
N LEU A 345 25.52 11.58 -9.04
CA LEU A 345 26.86 11.83 -9.57
C LEU A 345 26.83 12.73 -10.79
N LYS A 346 25.96 12.39 -11.75
CA LYS A 346 25.91 13.08 -13.04
C LYS A 346 24.48 13.14 -13.57
N ARG A 347 24.15 14.24 -14.25
CA ARG A 347 22.92 14.38 -15.04
C ARG A 347 23.30 14.53 -16.50
N PHE A 348 22.49 13.93 -17.35
CA PHE A 348 22.60 14.06 -18.79
C PHE A 348 21.22 14.43 -19.35
N CYS A 349 21.11 15.61 -19.96
CA CYS A 349 19.85 16.04 -20.60
C CYS A 349 19.73 15.34 -21.95
N LEU A 350 18.61 14.66 -22.18
CA LEU A 350 18.40 13.95 -23.44
C LEU A 350 18.06 14.96 -24.55
N PRO A 351 18.67 14.83 -25.74
CA PRO A 351 18.39 15.73 -26.87
C PRO A 351 17.01 15.50 -27.50
N SER A 352 16.44 14.31 -27.33
CA SER A 352 15.11 13.92 -27.83
C SER A 352 14.48 12.88 -26.90
N GLU A 353 13.17 12.66 -27.07
CA GLU A 353 12.36 11.70 -26.32
C GLU A 353 12.23 10.35 -27.05
N ASP A 354 13.34 9.83 -27.55
CA ASP A 354 13.41 8.54 -28.23
C ASP A 354 14.40 7.59 -27.56
N TRP A 355 14.26 6.29 -27.84
CA TRP A 355 15.12 5.28 -27.23
C TRP A 355 16.59 5.36 -27.67
N LYS A 356 16.87 5.91 -28.87
CA LYS A 356 18.24 6.08 -29.35
C LYS A 356 18.98 7.15 -28.56
N ALA A 357 18.32 8.25 -28.21
CA ALA A 357 18.86 9.28 -27.35
C ALA A 357 19.15 8.75 -25.94
N VAL A 358 18.27 7.89 -25.40
CA VAL A 358 18.51 7.19 -24.13
C VAL A 358 19.77 6.33 -24.21
N LEU A 359 19.90 5.49 -25.26
CA LEU A 359 21.09 4.65 -25.46
C LEU A 359 22.38 5.47 -25.57
N ALA A 360 22.37 6.53 -26.38
CA ALA A 360 23.52 7.41 -26.54
C ALA A 360 23.91 8.07 -25.20
N GLY A 361 22.92 8.55 -24.45
CA GLY A 361 23.16 9.14 -23.14
C GLY A 361 23.69 8.14 -22.11
N VAL A 362 23.23 6.89 -22.12
CA VAL A 362 23.77 5.84 -21.24
C VAL A 362 25.23 5.54 -21.60
N ALA A 363 25.55 5.43 -22.89
CA ALA A 363 26.92 5.21 -23.35
C ALA A 363 27.85 6.37 -22.93
N GLU A 364 27.39 7.62 -23.02
CA GLU A 364 28.15 8.79 -22.59
C GLU A 364 28.35 8.82 -21.07
N LEU A 365 27.32 8.49 -20.29
CA LEU A 365 27.45 8.38 -18.84
C LEU A 365 28.48 7.32 -18.45
N LYS A 366 28.49 6.17 -19.15
CA LYS A 366 29.42 5.06 -18.91
C LYS A 366 30.87 5.38 -19.32
N ALA A 367 31.05 6.22 -20.33
CA ALA A 367 32.37 6.69 -20.76
C ALA A 367 33.00 7.73 -19.81
N SER A 368 32.25 8.21 -18.81
CA SER A 368 32.74 9.18 -17.82
C SER A 368 33.78 8.53 -16.89
N GLU A 369 34.91 9.21 -16.65
CA GLU A 369 36.00 8.70 -15.79
C GLU A 369 35.54 8.37 -14.36
N ASP A 370 34.48 9.04 -13.88
CA ASP A 370 33.89 8.87 -12.55
C ASP A 370 32.82 7.76 -12.43
N PHE A 371 32.68 6.86 -13.41
CA PHE A 371 31.60 5.86 -13.39
C PHE A 371 31.87 4.74 -12.36
N PRO A 372 31.12 4.66 -11.24
CA PRO A 372 31.39 3.64 -10.24
C PRO A 372 30.87 2.27 -10.71
N ARG A 373 31.56 1.19 -10.30
CA ARG A 373 31.17 -0.20 -10.63
C ARG A 373 29.77 -0.59 -10.14
N ALA A 374 29.22 0.14 -9.18
CA ALA A 374 27.92 -0.13 -8.55
C ALA A 374 26.97 1.08 -8.76
N ALA A 375 26.96 1.65 -9.96
CA ALA A 375 26.08 2.79 -10.23
C ALA A 375 24.63 2.35 -10.46
N SER A 376 23.71 3.29 -10.32
CA SER A 376 22.34 3.17 -10.83
C SER A 376 22.07 4.22 -11.91
N ILE A 377 21.36 3.83 -12.95
CA ILE A 377 20.87 4.75 -13.99
C ILE A 377 19.37 4.94 -13.82
N ARG A 378 18.94 6.21 -13.76
CA ARG A 378 17.53 6.59 -13.77
C ARG A 378 17.20 7.38 -15.02
N ILE A 379 16.29 6.85 -15.82
CA ILE A 379 15.66 7.53 -16.96
C ILE A 379 14.48 8.32 -16.41
N ARG A 380 14.41 9.63 -16.66
CA ARG A 380 13.43 10.52 -16.03
C ARG A 380 12.73 11.42 -17.04
N ASN A 381 11.43 11.59 -16.85
CA ASN A 381 10.58 12.53 -17.60
C ASN A 381 10.66 12.32 -19.13
N VAL A 382 10.66 11.06 -19.59
CA VAL A 382 10.72 10.76 -21.03
C VAL A 382 9.34 10.29 -21.50
N ASN A 383 8.76 11.01 -22.44
CA ASN A 383 7.54 10.61 -23.13
C ASN A 383 7.92 9.99 -24.48
N PHE A 384 8.15 8.68 -24.48
CA PHE A 384 8.72 8.00 -25.63
C PHE A 384 7.80 8.11 -26.85
N GLN A 385 8.32 8.69 -27.93
CA GLN A 385 7.56 8.91 -29.17
C GLN A 385 7.61 7.70 -30.12
N ASP A 386 8.56 6.79 -29.90
CA ASP A 386 8.80 5.57 -30.66
C ASP A 386 8.59 4.30 -29.82
N GLU A 387 8.37 3.16 -30.51
CA GLU A 387 8.37 1.84 -29.90
C GLU A 387 9.80 1.30 -29.89
N ALA A 388 10.27 0.77 -28.75
CA ALA A 388 11.57 0.14 -28.71
C ALA A 388 11.51 -1.26 -29.32
N SER A 389 12.40 -1.56 -30.26
CA SER A 389 12.60 -2.93 -30.73
C SER A 389 13.37 -3.76 -29.69
N SER A 390 13.27 -5.08 -29.79
CA SER A 390 14.05 -6.02 -28.96
C SER A 390 15.55 -5.76 -29.07
N ASP A 391 16.05 -5.34 -30.24
CA ASP A 391 17.46 -4.99 -30.45
C ASP A 391 17.87 -3.76 -29.63
N ILE A 392 17.07 -2.69 -29.65
CA ILE A 392 17.33 -1.45 -28.90
C ILE A 392 17.34 -1.74 -27.40
N LEU A 393 16.37 -2.52 -26.92
CA LEU A 393 16.28 -2.91 -25.51
C LEU A 393 17.42 -3.86 -25.11
N GLY A 394 17.83 -4.74 -26.03
CA GLY A 394 19.04 -5.55 -25.89
C GLY A 394 20.26 -4.67 -25.69
N CYS A 395 20.51 -3.72 -26.59
CA CYS A 395 21.61 -2.78 -26.46
C CYS A 395 21.54 -1.96 -25.16
N LEU A 396 20.34 -1.63 -24.67
CA LEU A 396 20.18 -0.89 -23.42
C LEU A 396 20.64 -1.74 -22.23
N LEU A 397 20.19 -2.99 -22.17
CA LEU A 397 20.59 -3.91 -21.11
C LEU A 397 22.09 -4.21 -21.18
N ASP A 398 22.69 -4.33 -22.37
CA ASP A 398 24.15 -4.44 -22.55
C ASP A 398 24.90 -3.20 -22.04
N ALA A 399 24.38 -2.02 -22.36
CA ALA A 399 24.96 -0.78 -21.89
C ALA A 399 24.88 -0.68 -20.36
N CYS A 400 23.82 -1.22 -19.76
CA CYS A 400 23.57 -1.25 -18.31
C CYS A 400 24.17 -2.47 -17.59
N SER A 401 24.84 -3.38 -18.31
CA SER A 401 25.51 -4.55 -17.74
C SER A 401 26.48 -4.17 -16.61
N GLY A 402 26.36 -4.87 -15.48
CA GLY A 402 27.15 -4.65 -14.27
C GLY A 402 26.67 -3.51 -13.37
N LEU A 403 25.60 -2.79 -13.73
CA LEU A 403 25.00 -1.79 -12.86
C LEU A 403 24.18 -2.41 -11.72
N ASP A 404 24.01 -1.67 -10.63
CA ASP A 404 23.12 -2.09 -9.54
C ASP A 404 21.65 -1.98 -9.94
N LEU A 405 21.25 -0.89 -10.60
CA LEU A 405 19.86 -0.63 -10.94
C LEU A 405 19.73 0.17 -12.23
N VAL A 406 18.83 -0.26 -13.11
CA VAL A 406 18.32 0.56 -14.20
C VAL A 406 16.83 0.80 -13.98
N THR A 407 16.37 2.05 -14.00
CA THR A 407 14.97 2.37 -13.71
C THR A 407 14.42 3.54 -14.51
N THR A 408 13.14 3.47 -14.86
CA THR A 408 12.34 4.60 -15.36
C THR A 408 11.58 5.27 -14.21
N MET A 409 11.60 6.61 -14.17
CA MET A 409 10.74 7.40 -13.29
C MET A 409 10.03 8.45 -14.14
N THR A 410 8.73 8.66 -13.91
CA THR A 410 7.94 9.67 -14.65
C THR A 410 8.07 9.55 -16.18
N CYS A 411 8.25 8.33 -16.69
CA CYS A 411 8.27 8.06 -18.12
C CYS A 411 6.91 7.53 -18.59
N THR A 412 6.63 7.65 -19.88
CA THR A 412 5.47 7.05 -20.55
C THR A 412 5.95 6.33 -21.80
N PHE A 413 5.52 5.09 -21.98
CA PHE A 413 5.78 4.35 -23.21
C PHE A 413 4.74 4.70 -24.26
N LYS A 414 5.09 4.58 -25.54
CA LYS A 414 4.14 4.80 -26.61
C LYS A 414 2.99 3.78 -26.53
N THR A 415 3.33 2.49 -26.51
CA THR A 415 2.41 1.35 -26.43
C THR A 415 3.01 0.22 -25.57
N ASP A 416 2.18 -0.77 -25.25
CA ASP A 416 2.59 -1.99 -24.53
C ASP A 416 3.57 -2.88 -25.31
N LYS A 417 3.77 -2.65 -26.61
CA LYS A 417 4.72 -3.41 -27.42
C LYS A 417 6.15 -3.27 -26.90
N THR A 418 6.51 -2.08 -26.41
CA THR A 418 7.82 -1.84 -25.79
C THR A 418 7.99 -2.63 -24.50
N TRP A 419 6.94 -2.71 -23.69
CA TRP A 419 6.93 -3.50 -22.45
C TRP A 419 7.05 -5.00 -22.72
N LEU A 420 6.32 -5.52 -23.71
CA LEU A 420 6.44 -6.93 -24.13
C LEU A 420 7.83 -7.26 -24.67
N ALA A 421 8.38 -6.41 -25.54
CA ALA A 421 9.73 -6.59 -26.07
C ALA A 421 10.78 -6.60 -24.94
N LEU A 422 10.61 -5.74 -23.92
CA LEU A 422 11.48 -5.74 -22.74
C LEU A 422 11.41 -7.06 -21.96
N LEU A 423 10.20 -7.57 -21.72
CA LEU A 423 10.00 -8.87 -21.07
C LEU A 423 10.71 -10.00 -21.82
N GLU A 424 10.57 -10.05 -23.14
CA GLU A 424 11.19 -11.06 -23.99
C GLU A 424 12.72 -10.98 -23.94
N VAL A 425 13.29 -9.79 -24.11
CA VAL A 425 14.75 -9.59 -24.09
C VAL A 425 15.33 -9.91 -22.72
N LEU A 426 14.68 -9.46 -21.65
CA LEU A 426 15.13 -9.75 -20.29
C LEU A 426 15.13 -11.26 -20.03
N LEU A 427 14.08 -11.96 -20.44
CA LEU A 427 13.95 -13.40 -20.27
C LEU A 427 14.99 -14.18 -21.08
N GLN A 428 15.24 -13.79 -22.33
CA GLN A 428 16.31 -14.37 -23.16
C GLN A 428 17.67 -14.26 -22.47
N ARG A 429 17.98 -13.10 -21.88
CA ARG A 429 19.22 -12.90 -21.11
C ARG A 429 19.25 -13.73 -19.83
N LEU A 430 18.16 -13.78 -19.08
CA LEU A 430 18.08 -14.60 -17.87
C LEU A 430 18.33 -16.07 -18.18
N HIS A 431 17.76 -16.60 -19.27
CA HIS A 431 18.04 -17.97 -19.72
C HIS A 431 19.50 -18.17 -20.12
N LEU A 432 20.09 -17.21 -20.83
CA LEU A 432 21.50 -17.25 -21.20
C LEU A 432 22.42 -17.31 -19.97
N VAL A 433 22.13 -16.49 -18.96
CA VAL A 433 22.90 -16.46 -17.71
C VAL A 433 22.65 -17.71 -16.87
N ALA A 434 21.40 -18.17 -16.76
CA ALA A 434 21.04 -19.38 -16.01
C ALA A 434 21.65 -20.66 -16.61
N GLY A 435 21.80 -20.72 -17.94
CA GLY A 435 22.51 -21.80 -18.64
C GLY A 435 24.03 -21.65 -18.70
N GLY A 436 24.55 -20.52 -18.20
CA GLY A 436 25.94 -20.08 -18.30
C GLY A 436 26.74 -20.19 -17.01
N GLY A 437 28.08 -20.08 -17.10
CA GLY A 437 28.95 -19.98 -15.91
C GLY A 437 28.92 -18.58 -15.26
N ALA A 438 29.48 -18.46 -14.04
CA ALA A 438 29.44 -17.26 -13.20
C ALA A 438 29.86 -15.94 -13.90
N ASP A 439 30.74 -16.01 -14.91
CA ASP A 439 31.20 -14.85 -15.68
C ASP A 439 30.07 -14.13 -16.45
N LEU A 440 28.95 -14.82 -16.74
CA LEU A 440 27.83 -14.26 -17.50
C LEU A 440 26.87 -13.43 -16.64
N THR A 441 26.98 -13.49 -15.31
CA THR A 441 26.16 -12.67 -14.39
C THR A 441 26.38 -11.17 -14.58
N GLN A 442 27.55 -10.76 -15.10
CA GLN A 442 27.86 -9.37 -15.40
C GLN A 442 27.10 -8.82 -16.62
N LEU A 443 26.45 -9.68 -17.42
CA LEU A 443 25.68 -9.29 -18.62
C LEU A 443 24.30 -8.68 -18.33
N LEU A 444 23.95 -8.57 -17.04
CA LEU A 444 22.72 -7.98 -16.59
C LEU A 444 22.99 -6.93 -15.51
N PRO A 445 22.20 -5.84 -15.45
CA PRO A 445 22.08 -5.08 -14.22
C PRO A 445 21.46 -5.96 -13.12
N ARG A 446 21.79 -5.68 -11.85
CA ARG A 446 21.29 -6.47 -10.71
C ARG A 446 19.80 -6.28 -10.49
N GLU A 447 19.27 -5.09 -10.78
CA GLU A 447 17.83 -4.79 -10.72
C GLU A 447 17.35 -4.02 -11.97
N VAL A 448 16.18 -4.39 -12.50
CA VAL A 448 15.58 -3.79 -13.70
C VAL A 448 14.16 -3.30 -13.42
N ASN A 449 13.98 -1.97 -13.33
CA ASN A 449 12.68 -1.35 -13.08
C ASN A 449 12.31 -0.42 -14.24
N LEU A 450 12.16 -1.01 -15.43
CA LEU A 450 11.84 -0.34 -16.70
C LEU A 450 10.35 -0.49 -17.05
N VAL A 451 9.47 -0.15 -16.10
CA VAL A 451 8.03 -0.17 -16.33
C VAL A 451 7.50 1.26 -16.34
N SER A 452 6.63 1.55 -17.30
CA SER A 452 5.93 2.82 -17.40
C SER A 452 4.57 2.61 -18.06
N PRO A 453 3.59 3.46 -17.72
CA PRO A 453 2.28 3.41 -18.35
C PRO A 453 2.39 3.72 -19.84
N SER A 454 1.48 3.13 -20.62
CA SER A 454 1.38 3.37 -22.05
C SER A 454 0.46 4.56 -22.33
N ARG A 455 0.86 5.40 -23.29
CA ARG A 455 0.10 6.57 -23.72
C ARG A 455 -1.01 6.20 -24.70
N GLU A 456 -0.71 5.30 -25.62
CA GLU A 456 -1.62 4.83 -26.66
C GLU A 456 -2.04 3.40 -26.35
N ASN A 457 -3.35 3.14 -26.35
CA ASN A 457 -3.86 1.78 -26.31
C ASN A 457 -3.57 1.09 -27.65
N VAL A 458 -3.36 -0.22 -27.61
CA VAL A 458 -3.30 -1.03 -28.83
C VAL A 458 -4.66 -0.92 -29.54
N ALA A 459 -4.64 -0.68 -30.85
CA ALA A 459 -5.81 -0.22 -31.62
C ALA A 459 -7.00 -1.21 -31.62
N GLU A 460 -6.75 -2.49 -31.36
CA GLU A 460 -7.76 -3.55 -31.34
C GLU A 460 -7.78 -4.29 -30.00
N GLU A 461 -8.98 -4.45 -29.41
CA GLU A 461 -9.18 -5.16 -28.14
C GLU A 461 -8.63 -6.59 -28.18
N GLN A 462 -8.73 -7.26 -29.32
CA GLN A 462 -8.18 -8.61 -29.51
C GLN A 462 -6.65 -8.63 -29.46
N GLU A 463 -5.97 -7.64 -30.04
CA GLU A 463 -4.51 -7.52 -29.99
C GLU A 463 -4.04 -7.22 -28.57
N GLN A 464 -4.81 -6.41 -27.81
CA GLN A 464 -4.55 -6.14 -26.40
C GLN A 464 -4.71 -7.39 -25.53
N GLN A 465 -5.80 -8.15 -25.69
CA GLN A 465 -6.00 -9.41 -24.97
C GLN A 465 -4.91 -10.44 -25.28
N GLN A 466 -4.46 -10.52 -26.54
CA GLN A 466 -3.36 -11.39 -26.93
C GLN A 466 -2.03 -10.93 -26.32
N SER A 467 -1.80 -9.62 -26.29
CA SER A 467 -0.61 -9.01 -25.66
C SER A 467 -0.55 -9.35 -24.17
N ASP A 468 -1.68 -9.23 -23.45
CA ASP A 468 -1.74 -9.55 -22.03
C ASP A 468 -1.56 -11.06 -21.75
N ARG A 469 -2.12 -11.94 -22.59
CA ARG A 469 -1.86 -13.39 -22.49
C ARG A 469 -0.38 -13.71 -22.70
N ASN A 470 0.24 -13.08 -23.68
CA ASN A 470 1.67 -13.23 -23.94
C ASN A 470 2.49 -12.72 -22.74
N ALA A 471 2.16 -11.57 -22.18
CA ALA A 471 2.80 -11.03 -20.99
C ALA A 471 2.68 -11.95 -19.79
N ALA A 472 1.48 -12.47 -19.50
CA ALA A 472 1.25 -13.40 -18.40
C ALA A 472 2.13 -14.66 -18.54
N ARG A 473 2.23 -15.21 -19.76
CA ARG A 473 3.13 -16.34 -20.06
C ARG A 473 4.59 -15.99 -19.81
N LEU A 474 5.07 -14.85 -20.32
CA LEU A 474 6.45 -14.40 -20.15
C LEU A 474 6.79 -14.14 -18.67
N ILE A 475 5.86 -13.56 -17.92
CA ILE A 475 5.99 -13.33 -16.48
C ILE A 475 6.13 -14.64 -15.71
N LEU A 476 5.35 -15.67 -16.05
CA LEU A 476 5.48 -16.99 -15.43
C LEU A 476 6.84 -17.62 -15.72
N GLU A 477 7.33 -17.46 -16.94
CA GLU A 477 8.64 -17.95 -17.33
C GLU A 477 9.74 -17.19 -16.57
N TYR A 478 9.62 -15.87 -16.46
CA TYR A 478 10.51 -15.03 -15.64
C TYR A 478 10.57 -15.49 -14.19
N ILE A 479 9.43 -15.79 -13.55
CA ILE A 479 9.39 -16.25 -12.15
C ILE A 479 10.24 -17.53 -11.96
N ASN A 480 10.23 -18.42 -12.95
CA ASN A 480 10.96 -19.69 -12.89
C ASN A 480 12.48 -19.55 -13.12
N VAL A 481 12.93 -18.49 -13.82
CA VAL A 481 14.35 -18.33 -14.20
C VAL A 481 15.05 -17.28 -13.35
N ALA A 482 14.38 -16.18 -12.99
CA ALA A 482 15.01 -15.08 -12.26
C ALA A 482 15.58 -15.48 -10.90
N CYS A 483 14.95 -16.45 -10.23
CA CYS A 483 15.38 -16.96 -8.93
C CYS A 483 16.62 -17.87 -8.98
N VAL A 484 16.98 -18.41 -10.16
CA VAL A 484 18.17 -19.27 -10.33
C VAL A 484 19.40 -18.48 -10.79
N VAL A 485 19.23 -17.21 -11.16
CA VAL A 485 20.35 -16.34 -11.57
C VAL A 485 20.95 -15.67 -10.33
N PRO A 486 22.18 -16.00 -9.92
CA PRO A 486 22.81 -15.36 -8.76
C PRO A 486 23.01 -13.85 -9.01
N ASN A 487 23.02 -13.07 -7.93
CA ASN A 487 23.16 -11.60 -7.93
C ASN A 487 22.05 -10.78 -8.63
N PHE A 488 21.13 -11.42 -9.36
CA PHE A 488 19.95 -10.75 -9.89
C PHE A 488 18.90 -10.57 -8.80
N LEU A 489 18.67 -9.32 -8.40
CA LEU A 489 17.77 -8.90 -7.34
C LEU A 489 16.32 -8.85 -7.81
N GLY A 490 16.09 -8.74 -9.13
CA GLY A 490 14.79 -8.87 -9.75
C GLY A 490 14.44 -7.72 -10.69
N ALA A 491 13.18 -7.70 -11.10
CA ALA A 491 12.64 -6.69 -11.98
C ALA A 491 11.21 -6.34 -11.57
N GLN A 492 10.88 -5.05 -11.60
CA GLN A 492 9.49 -4.62 -11.68
C GLN A 492 9.04 -4.79 -13.12
N LEU A 493 8.03 -5.63 -13.35
CA LEU A 493 7.54 -5.96 -14.70
C LEU A 493 6.07 -5.57 -14.93
N THR A 494 5.39 -5.07 -13.92
CA THR A 494 3.97 -4.72 -13.98
C THR A 494 3.73 -3.37 -13.30
N ASP A 495 2.81 -2.58 -13.85
CA ASP A 495 2.27 -1.39 -13.21
C ASP A 495 0.83 -1.62 -12.79
N THR A 496 0.19 -0.57 -12.26
CA THR A 496 -1.21 -0.63 -11.83
C THR A 496 -2.17 -0.94 -12.98
N GLN A 497 -1.93 -0.41 -14.19
CA GLN A 497 -2.80 -0.65 -15.34
C GLN A 497 -2.74 -2.13 -15.75
N HIS A 498 -1.53 -2.70 -15.85
CA HIS A 498 -1.33 -4.11 -16.15
C HIS A 498 -1.99 -5.01 -15.10
N ILE A 499 -1.87 -4.68 -13.81
CA ILE A 499 -2.50 -5.45 -12.72
C ILE A 499 -4.03 -5.44 -12.86
N THR A 500 -4.62 -4.28 -13.16
CA THR A 500 -6.08 -4.17 -13.38
C THR A 500 -6.51 -5.02 -14.58
N ARG A 501 -5.82 -4.97 -15.72
CA ARG A 501 -6.15 -5.83 -16.86
C ARG A 501 -6.00 -7.32 -16.50
N PHE A 502 -4.99 -7.67 -15.71
CA PHE A 502 -4.80 -9.06 -15.28
C PHE A 502 -5.89 -9.58 -14.34
N SER A 503 -6.56 -8.72 -13.57
CA SER A 503 -7.67 -9.12 -12.71
C SER A 503 -8.96 -9.39 -13.49
N GLU A 504 -9.09 -8.85 -14.69
CA GLU A 504 -10.26 -9.03 -15.58
C GLU A 504 -10.25 -10.38 -16.32
N PHE A 505 -9.10 -11.06 -16.43
CA PHE A 505 -9.02 -12.35 -17.12
C PHE A 505 -9.76 -13.47 -16.39
N ARG A 506 -10.63 -14.17 -17.14
CA ARG A 506 -11.38 -15.34 -16.66
C ARG A 506 -10.52 -16.59 -16.43
N ASP A 507 -9.25 -16.59 -16.81
CA ASP A 507 -8.27 -17.67 -16.59
C ASP A 507 -7.83 -17.74 -15.11
N HIS A 508 -8.82 -18.00 -14.25
CA HIS A 508 -8.72 -18.54 -12.89
C HIS A 508 -7.76 -17.77 -11.95
N GLY A 509 -7.58 -16.46 -12.17
CA GLY A 509 -6.74 -15.60 -11.33
C GLY A 509 -5.24 -15.88 -11.44
N TYR A 510 -4.80 -16.74 -12.37
CA TYR A 510 -3.39 -17.13 -12.48
C TYR A 510 -2.50 -15.99 -13.00
N SER A 511 -3.00 -15.18 -13.94
CA SER A 511 -2.30 -13.99 -14.44
C SER A 511 -2.10 -12.93 -13.35
N LEU A 512 -3.15 -12.67 -12.56
CA LEU A 512 -3.08 -11.75 -11.41
C LEU A 512 -2.08 -12.26 -10.36
N ALA A 513 -2.13 -13.56 -10.06
CA ALA A 513 -1.17 -14.19 -9.17
C ALA A 513 0.28 -14.04 -9.65
N ALA A 514 0.52 -14.27 -10.95
CA ALA A 514 1.84 -14.15 -11.57
C ALA A 514 2.34 -12.70 -11.52
N ALA A 515 1.50 -11.73 -11.88
CA ALA A 515 1.83 -10.31 -11.84
C ALA A 515 2.31 -9.83 -10.46
N HIS A 516 1.71 -10.36 -9.39
CA HIS A 516 2.15 -10.09 -8.03
C HIS A 516 3.38 -10.91 -7.61
N ALA A 517 3.46 -12.17 -8.04
CA ALA A 517 4.57 -13.07 -7.72
C ALA A 517 5.92 -12.62 -8.29
N VAL A 518 5.93 -11.86 -9.40
CA VAL A 518 7.16 -11.24 -9.95
C VAL A 518 7.95 -10.49 -8.89
N SER A 519 7.26 -9.70 -8.05
CA SER A 519 7.91 -8.84 -7.06
C SER A 519 8.36 -9.57 -5.79
N THR A 520 8.02 -10.86 -5.68
CA THR A 520 8.27 -11.70 -4.52
C THR A 520 9.15 -12.92 -4.82
N SER A 521 9.23 -13.35 -6.08
CA SER A 521 9.97 -14.54 -6.52
C SER A 521 11.47 -14.43 -6.28
N THR A 522 12.04 -13.23 -6.35
CA THR A 522 13.49 -12.98 -6.15
C THR A 522 13.84 -12.56 -4.71
N MET A 523 12.90 -12.60 -3.75
CA MET A 523 13.18 -12.12 -2.38
C MET A 523 14.33 -12.83 -1.69
N VAL A 524 14.60 -14.10 -2.00
CA VAL A 524 15.76 -14.82 -1.47
C VAL A 524 17.06 -14.19 -1.98
N ASN A 525 17.13 -13.87 -3.29
CA ASN A 525 18.28 -13.16 -3.87
C ASN A 525 18.41 -11.75 -3.27
N VAL A 526 17.30 -11.04 -3.09
CA VAL A 526 17.29 -9.72 -2.43
C VAL A 526 17.79 -9.82 -0.99
N PHE A 527 17.40 -10.86 -0.24
CA PHE A 527 17.87 -11.07 1.12
C PHE A 527 19.39 -11.31 1.14
N VAL A 528 19.86 -12.27 0.36
CA VAL A 528 21.26 -12.70 0.41
C VAL A 528 22.20 -11.67 -0.22
N ASN A 529 21.79 -11.06 -1.32
CA ASN A 529 22.67 -10.23 -2.15
C ASN A 529 22.32 -8.75 -2.12
N GLY A 530 21.13 -8.37 -1.64
CA GLY A 530 20.72 -6.98 -1.55
C GLY A 530 21.56 -6.20 -0.53
N GLN A 531 22.02 -5.01 -0.93
CA GLN A 531 22.50 -4.03 0.03
C GLN A 531 21.27 -3.39 0.68
N LEU A 532 20.90 -3.84 1.88
CA LEU A 532 20.06 -2.98 2.70
C LEU A 532 20.83 -1.70 2.95
N SER A 533 20.20 -0.55 2.70
CA SER A 533 20.78 0.77 2.94
C SER A 533 21.46 0.77 4.30
N ALA A 534 22.78 0.98 4.31
CA ALA A 534 23.69 0.82 5.44
C ALA A 534 23.34 1.74 6.63
N GLN A 535 22.27 1.41 7.34
CA GLN A 535 22.10 1.79 8.72
C GLN A 535 22.72 0.67 9.54
N GLU A 536 23.95 0.85 9.99
CA GLU A 536 24.55 -0.06 10.96
C GLU A 536 23.70 -0.02 12.25
N GLY A 537 23.13 -1.16 12.66
CA GLY A 537 22.41 -1.28 13.94
C GLY A 537 21.22 -2.25 13.95
N GLU A 538 20.70 -2.51 15.16
CA GLU A 538 19.63 -3.48 15.45
C GLU A 538 18.37 -3.29 14.61
N LEU A 539 18.07 -2.05 14.19
CA LEU A 539 16.89 -1.73 13.38
C LEU A 539 17.02 -2.26 11.95
N ALA A 540 18.22 -2.18 11.35
CA ALA A 540 18.43 -2.67 9.99
C ALA A 540 18.38 -4.19 9.95
N ASP A 541 18.98 -4.86 10.92
CA ASP A 541 18.88 -6.31 11.09
C ASP A 541 17.42 -6.74 11.29
N TRP A 542 16.67 -5.97 12.08
CA TRP A 542 15.24 -6.21 12.24
C TRP A 542 14.48 -6.06 10.92
N VAL A 543 14.68 -4.98 10.16
CA VAL A 543 14.04 -4.78 8.83
C VAL A 543 14.42 -5.91 7.88
N HIS A 544 15.70 -6.30 7.85
CA HIS A 544 16.19 -7.41 7.03
C HIS A 544 15.46 -8.71 7.34
N SER A 545 15.36 -9.05 8.63
CA SER A 545 14.69 -10.27 9.11
C SER A 545 13.19 -10.32 8.80
N ARG A 546 12.63 -9.21 8.31
CA ARG A 546 11.20 -9.05 7.98
C ARG A 546 10.94 -8.92 6.48
N LEU A 547 11.98 -9.00 5.63
CA LEU A 547 11.84 -8.86 4.17
C LEU A 547 10.75 -9.78 3.60
N PHE A 548 10.75 -11.04 4.04
CA PHE A 548 9.79 -12.06 3.59
C PHE A 548 8.34 -11.81 4.04
N LEU A 549 8.10 -10.93 5.02
CA LEU A 549 6.73 -10.56 5.42
C LEU A 549 5.97 -9.82 4.31
N LYS A 550 6.68 -9.25 3.35
CA LYS A 550 6.06 -8.68 2.14
C LYS A 550 5.18 -9.73 1.44
N MET A 551 5.63 -10.98 1.31
CA MET A 551 4.82 -12.04 0.71
C MET A 551 3.56 -12.31 1.53
N VAL A 552 3.71 -12.45 2.85
CA VAL A 552 2.59 -12.78 3.76
C VAL A 552 1.55 -11.66 3.77
N SER A 553 1.98 -10.41 3.84
CA SER A 553 1.11 -9.23 3.86
C SER A 553 0.50 -8.89 2.49
N MET A 554 1.09 -9.36 1.38
CA MET A 554 0.48 -9.25 0.05
C MET A 554 -0.85 -9.99 -0.05
N ILE A 555 -1.04 -11.07 0.70
CA ILE A 555 -2.32 -11.81 0.76
C ILE A 555 -3.45 -10.87 1.20
N HIS A 556 -3.23 -10.10 2.27
CA HIS A 556 -4.20 -9.09 2.70
C HIS A 556 -4.25 -7.89 1.74
N SER A 557 -3.11 -7.32 1.39
CA SER A 557 -3.12 -6.04 0.65
C SER A 557 -3.51 -6.13 -0.83
N LYS A 558 -3.44 -7.32 -1.45
CA LYS A 558 -3.70 -7.52 -2.89
C LYS A 558 -4.79 -8.52 -3.20
N PHE A 559 -5.09 -9.44 -2.29
CA PHE A 559 -6.06 -10.50 -2.54
C PHE A 559 -7.26 -10.49 -1.60
N PHE A 560 -7.26 -9.65 -0.55
CA PHE A 560 -8.43 -9.46 0.30
C PHE A 560 -9.19 -8.22 -0.15
N ASP A 561 -10.38 -8.42 -0.71
CA ASP A 561 -11.23 -7.32 -1.15
C ASP A 561 -12.08 -6.81 0.02
N THR A 562 -11.63 -5.70 0.60
CA THR A 562 -12.35 -5.06 1.70
C THR A 562 -13.69 -4.51 1.22
N ASP A 563 -13.76 -3.98 0.01
CA ASP A 563 -14.97 -3.36 -0.53
C ASP A 563 -16.02 -4.43 -0.83
N GLU A 564 -15.60 -5.60 -1.34
CA GLU A 564 -16.48 -6.75 -1.53
C GLU A 564 -17.06 -7.29 -0.21
N LEU A 565 -16.24 -7.37 0.86
CA LEU A 565 -16.70 -7.78 2.19
C LEU A 565 -17.88 -6.94 2.65
N LEU A 566 -17.75 -5.64 2.41
CA LEU A 566 -18.64 -4.61 2.90
C LEU A 566 -19.89 -4.50 2.02
N ALA A 567 -19.73 -4.63 0.70
CA ALA A 567 -20.83 -4.50 -0.26
C ALA A 567 -21.75 -5.74 -0.30
N LYS A 568 -21.20 -6.96 -0.23
CA LYS A 568 -21.97 -8.19 -0.51
C LYS A 568 -22.60 -8.85 0.72
N GLN A 569 -22.31 -8.39 1.94
CA GLN A 569 -22.75 -9.01 3.20
C GLN A 569 -22.62 -10.55 3.16
N LEU A 570 -21.39 -11.04 3.02
CA LEU A 570 -21.11 -12.47 2.82
C LEU A 570 -21.40 -13.32 4.07
N ASP A 571 -21.88 -14.55 3.88
CA ASP A 571 -22.08 -15.52 4.97
C ASP A 571 -20.76 -15.94 5.60
N ASP A 572 -19.74 -16.15 4.75
CA ASP A 572 -18.39 -16.43 5.17
C ASP A 572 -17.47 -15.26 4.76
N PRO A 573 -16.92 -14.49 5.71
CA PRO A 573 -16.05 -13.37 5.39
C PRO A 573 -14.74 -13.80 4.71
N ARG A 574 -14.43 -15.10 4.63
CA ARG A 574 -13.29 -15.61 3.84
C ARG A 574 -13.56 -15.58 2.33
N ASP A 575 -14.80 -15.42 1.89
CA ASP A 575 -15.16 -15.43 0.47
C ASP A 575 -14.58 -14.27 -0.34
N VAL A 576 -14.21 -13.19 0.34
CA VAL A 576 -13.57 -11.98 -0.23
C VAL A 576 -12.11 -12.16 -0.58
N VAL A 577 -11.51 -13.28 -0.18
CA VAL A 577 -10.13 -13.57 -0.54
C VAL A 577 -10.11 -14.18 -1.93
N ASN A 578 -9.51 -13.45 -2.86
CA ASN A 578 -9.40 -13.86 -4.25
C ASN A 578 -8.66 -15.21 -4.36
N PRO A 579 -9.22 -16.21 -5.06
CA PRO A 579 -8.59 -17.52 -5.29
C PRO A 579 -7.17 -17.45 -5.86
N ALA A 580 -6.82 -16.38 -6.57
CA ALA A 580 -5.48 -16.10 -7.07
C ALA A 580 -4.40 -16.13 -5.98
N ALA A 581 -4.75 -15.87 -4.71
CA ALA A 581 -3.81 -15.96 -3.60
C ALA A 581 -3.16 -17.35 -3.47
N ALA A 582 -3.90 -18.43 -3.77
CA ALA A 582 -3.36 -19.78 -3.80
C ALA A 582 -2.28 -19.96 -4.87
N SER A 583 -2.57 -19.53 -6.11
CA SER A 583 -1.61 -19.54 -7.21
C SER A 583 -0.38 -18.67 -6.92
N PHE A 584 -0.59 -17.50 -6.31
CA PHE A 584 0.49 -16.58 -5.93
C PHE A 584 1.45 -17.22 -4.92
N LEU A 585 0.91 -17.90 -3.90
CA LEU A 585 1.71 -18.62 -2.91
C LEU A 585 2.54 -19.71 -3.56
N ARG A 586 1.91 -20.55 -4.39
CA ARG A 586 2.60 -21.63 -5.10
C ARG A 586 3.72 -21.10 -6.00
N LEU A 587 3.45 -20.07 -6.79
CA LEU A 587 4.44 -19.45 -7.67
C LEU A 587 5.63 -18.87 -6.89
N THR A 588 5.35 -18.14 -5.80
CA THR A 588 6.41 -17.53 -5.00
C THR A 588 7.25 -18.57 -4.28
N LEU A 589 6.62 -19.54 -3.62
CA LEU A 589 7.33 -20.60 -2.90
C LEU A 589 8.12 -21.50 -3.84
N GLY A 590 7.53 -21.86 -4.99
CA GLY A 590 8.21 -22.63 -6.03
C GLY A 590 9.45 -21.90 -6.54
N ALA A 591 9.38 -20.58 -6.76
CA ALA A 591 10.53 -19.78 -7.16
C ALA A 591 11.64 -19.77 -6.10
N TRP A 592 11.31 -19.57 -4.82
CA TRP A 592 12.31 -19.51 -3.75
C TRP A 592 13.17 -20.77 -3.65
N PHE A 593 12.56 -21.93 -3.82
CA PHE A 593 13.24 -23.22 -3.71
C PHE A 593 13.63 -23.83 -5.07
N LYS A 594 13.36 -23.12 -6.18
CA LYS A 594 13.68 -23.59 -7.54
C LYS A 594 15.14 -24.00 -7.72
N PRO A 595 16.14 -23.25 -7.20
CA PRO A 595 17.55 -23.64 -7.32
C PRO A 595 17.86 -25.02 -6.73
N LEU A 596 17.03 -25.53 -5.80
CA LEU A 596 17.25 -26.81 -5.12
C LEU A 596 16.71 -28.02 -5.87
N GLU A 597 15.84 -27.83 -6.86
CA GLU A 597 15.27 -28.95 -7.63
C GLU A 597 16.34 -29.70 -8.43
N THR A 598 17.42 -29.01 -8.82
CA THR A 598 18.54 -29.57 -9.60
C THR A 598 19.51 -30.40 -8.75
N ALA A 599 19.51 -30.24 -7.43
CA ALA A 599 20.45 -30.89 -6.51
C ALA A 599 20.19 -32.39 -6.28
N GLY A 600 19.03 -32.90 -6.74
CA GLY A 600 18.55 -34.24 -6.44
C GLY A 600 18.09 -34.39 -4.98
N SER A 601 17.07 -35.22 -4.77
CA SER A 601 16.38 -35.42 -3.47
C SER A 601 17.22 -36.11 -2.38
N HIS A 602 18.49 -36.44 -2.64
CA HIS A 602 19.33 -37.25 -1.76
C HIS A 602 20.59 -36.54 -1.21
N SER A 603 20.83 -35.27 -1.54
CA SER A 603 21.99 -34.58 -0.96
C SER A 603 21.73 -34.21 0.51
N THR A 604 22.56 -34.72 1.42
CA THR A 604 22.53 -34.36 2.85
C THR A 604 22.93 -32.90 3.10
N HIS A 605 23.36 -32.19 2.06
CA HIS A 605 23.93 -30.84 2.11
C HIS A 605 23.12 -29.80 1.31
N LEU A 606 21.80 -30.00 1.12
CA LEU A 606 20.93 -29.06 0.38
C LEU A 606 21.07 -27.60 0.83
N TRP A 607 21.27 -27.35 2.12
CA TRP A 607 21.46 -25.99 2.66
C TRP A 607 22.75 -25.33 2.16
N GLN A 608 23.85 -26.09 2.14
CA GLN A 608 25.15 -25.61 1.66
C GLN A 608 25.11 -25.42 0.14
N PHE A 609 24.53 -26.39 -0.58
CA PHE A 609 24.31 -26.27 -2.02
C PHE A 609 23.47 -25.03 -2.35
N TRP A 610 22.44 -24.71 -1.57
CA TRP A 610 21.67 -23.48 -1.77
C TRP A 610 22.52 -22.24 -1.65
N GLY A 611 23.36 -22.18 -0.60
CA GLY A 611 24.28 -21.06 -0.38
C GLY A 611 25.25 -20.89 -1.54
N GLU A 612 25.82 -21.99 -2.04
CA GLU A 612 26.69 -22.00 -3.21
C GLU A 612 25.99 -21.47 -4.48
N GLN A 613 24.74 -21.89 -4.74
CA GLN A 613 23.95 -21.39 -5.88
C GLN A 613 23.60 -19.90 -5.77
N LEU A 614 23.39 -19.41 -4.54
CA LEU A 614 23.05 -18.01 -4.27
C LEU A 614 24.28 -17.09 -4.18
N GLU A 615 25.49 -17.66 -4.25
CA GLU A 615 26.76 -17.00 -3.92
C GLU A 615 26.75 -16.38 -2.50
N ALA A 616 26.08 -17.07 -1.57
CA ALA A 616 25.94 -16.70 -0.17
C ALA A 616 27.05 -17.33 0.68
N ASP A 617 27.64 -16.55 1.59
CA ASP A 617 28.43 -17.11 2.66
C ASP A 617 27.55 -17.75 3.77
N ASP A 618 28.19 -18.51 4.65
CA ASP A 618 27.55 -19.17 5.78
C ASP A 618 26.82 -18.19 6.72
N GLU A 619 27.29 -16.95 6.83
CA GLU A 619 26.72 -15.95 7.72
C GLU A 619 25.37 -15.46 7.20
N LYS A 620 25.31 -15.06 5.93
CA LYS A 620 24.07 -14.70 5.22
C LYS A 620 23.06 -15.84 5.26
N MET A 621 23.51 -17.07 5.05
CA MET A 621 22.63 -18.23 5.16
C MET A 621 22.11 -18.39 6.60
N ARG A 622 22.96 -18.26 7.63
CA ARG A 622 22.50 -18.30 9.04
C ARG A 622 21.48 -17.21 9.36
N GLN A 623 21.54 -16.04 8.72
CA GLN A 623 20.55 -14.97 8.87
C GLN A 623 19.27 -15.25 8.06
N LEU A 624 19.37 -15.89 6.90
CA LEU A 624 18.25 -16.27 6.06
C LEU A 624 17.31 -17.26 6.76
N ALA A 625 17.87 -18.28 7.44
CA ALA A 625 17.09 -19.33 8.07
C ALA A 625 16.00 -18.81 9.04
N PRO A 626 16.31 -17.97 10.05
CA PRO A 626 15.29 -17.46 10.97
C PRO A 626 14.28 -16.51 10.30
N ALA A 627 14.69 -15.75 9.27
CA ALA A 627 13.79 -14.87 8.54
C ALA A 627 12.76 -15.67 7.71
N LEU A 628 13.24 -16.73 7.05
CA LEU A 628 12.40 -17.67 6.30
C LEU A 628 11.51 -18.51 7.21
N ASP A 629 12.07 -19.06 8.30
CA ASP A 629 11.34 -19.83 9.32
C ASP A 629 10.16 -19.02 9.87
N PHE A 630 10.42 -17.75 10.19
CA PHE A 630 9.39 -16.83 10.66
C PHE A 630 8.30 -16.57 9.62
N ALA A 631 8.65 -16.26 8.37
CA ALA A 631 7.65 -15.99 7.35
C ALA A 631 6.75 -17.21 7.07
N LEU A 632 7.33 -18.41 7.00
CA LEU A 632 6.58 -19.65 6.79
C LEU A 632 5.71 -20.04 8.00
N GLU A 633 6.19 -19.81 9.24
CA GLU A 633 5.39 -19.94 10.47
C GLU A 633 4.14 -19.03 10.41
N LEU A 634 4.31 -17.78 9.97
CA LEU A 634 3.20 -16.84 9.87
C LEU A 634 2.20 -17.19 8.77
N LEU A 635 2.65 -17.76 7.65
CA LEU A 635 1.75 -18.31 6.64
C LEU A 635 0.90 -19.44 7.22
N LEU A 636 1.51 -20.39 7.94
CA LEU A 636 0.77 -21.46 8.63
C LEU A 636 -0.23 -20.91 9.65
N LYS A 637 0.08 -19.77 10.27
CA LYS A 637 -0.88 -19.09 11.13
C LYS A 637 -2.13 -18.65 10.35
N MET A 638 -2.01 -18.26 9.09
CA MET A 638 -3.14 -17.90 8.22
C MET A 638 -3.90 -19.11 7.63
N ARG A 639 -3.67 -20.35 8.12
CA ARG A 639 -4.28 -21.57 7.57
C ARG A 639 -5.80 -21.53 7.40
N GLU A 640 -6.55 -20.92 8.31
CA GLU A 640 -8.02 -20.97 8.27
C GLU A 640 -8.61 -20.28 7.03
N VAL A 641 -7.94 -19.24 6.54
CA VAL A 641 -8.31 -18.50 5.34
C VAL A 641 -7.62 -19.10 4.11
N LEU A 642 -6.36 -19.52 4.23
CA LEU A 642 -5.62 -20.07 3.10
C LEU A 642 -6.06 -21.48 2.70
N ASP A 643 -6.40 -22.36 3.64
CA ASP A 643 -7.00 -23.66 3.32
C ASP A 643 -8.35 -23.50 2.61
N TYR A 644 -9.13 -22.49 3.01
CA TYR A 644 -10.39 -22.17 2.37
C TYR A 644 -10.17 -21.78 0.90
N VAL A 645 -9.23 -20.86 0.68
CA VAL A 645 -8.85 -20.38 -0.65
C VAL A 645 -8.24 -21.47 -1.52
N LEU A 646 -7.38 -22.32 -0.94
CA LEU A 646 -6.76 -23.46 -1.63
C LEU A 646 -7.80 -24.46 -2.13
N ARG A 647 -8.78 -24.82 -1.29
CA ARG A 647 -9.85 -25.74 -1.72
C ARG A 647 -10.71 -25.18 -2.85
N ARG A 648 -10.90 -23.86 -2.89
CA ARG A 648 -11.62 -23.17 -3.98
C ARG A 648 -10.80 -23.12 -5.26
N ALA A 649 -9.51 -22.84 -5.17
CA ALA A 649 -8.62 -22.71 -6.34
C ALA A 649 -8.19 -24.07 -6.91
N PHE A 650 -7.86 -25.03 -6.03
CA PHE A 650 -7.28 -26.33 -6.35
C PHE A 650 -8.02 -27.44 -5.60
N PRO A 651 -9.06 -28.07 -6.20
CA PRO A 651 -9.87 -29.08 -5.52
C PRO A 651 -9.09 -30.31 -5.02
N LYS A 652 -7.89 -30.56 -5.55
CA LYS A 652 -7.00 -31.65 -5.15
C LYS A 652 -6.11 -31.31 -3.93
N GLU A 653 -5.87 -30.02 -3.68
CA GLU A 653 -5.11 -29.56 -2.53
C GLU A 653 -6.05 -29.12 -1.42
N THR A 654 -5.98 -29.85 -0.32
CA THR A 654 -6.97 -29.69 0.76
C THR A 654 -6.48 -28.78 1.88
N SER A 655 -5.18 -28.47 1.94
CA SER A 655 -4.58 -27.63 2.98
C SER A 655 -3.28 -26.93 2.57
N LEU A 656 -3.01 -25.80 3.22
CA LEU A 656 -1.78 -25.04 3.15
C LEU A 656 -0.58 -25.85 3.65
N ALA A 657 -0.79 -26.70 4.67
CA ALA A 657 0.25 -27.60 5.16
C ALA A 657 0.72 -28.56 4.06
N ALA A 658 -0.19 -29.11 3.25
CA ALA A 658 0.17 -29.96 2.12
C ALA A 658 0.96 -29.19 1.05
N LEU A 659 0.51 -27.98 0.70
CA LEU A 659 1.23 -27.12 -0.26
C LEU A 659 2.65 -26.78 0.22
N LEU A 660 2.80 -26.37 1.49
CA LEU A 660 4.12 -26.06 2.06
C LEU A 660 5.01 -27.30 2.20
N HIS A 661 4.42 -28.46 2.46
CA HIS A 661 5.10 -29.75 2.42
C HIS A 661 5.52 -30.15 0.99
N GLU A 662 4.82 -29.70 -0.05
CA GLU A 662 5.24 -29.93 -1.42
C GLU A 662 6.37 -28.99 -1.82
N CYS A 663 6.21 -27.68 -1.57
CA CYS A 663 7.13 -26.66 -2.06
C CYS A 663 8.44 -26.54 -1.26
N VAL A 664 8.45 -26.80 0.05
CA VAL A 664 9.65 -26.61 0.89
C VAL A 664 10.44 -27.93 0.94
N PRO A 665 11.68 -28.01 0.39
CA PRO A 665 12.44 -29.26 0.38
C PRO A 665 12.74 -29.79 1.79
N VAL A 666 12.68 -31.11 1.98
CA VAL A 666 12.83 -31.76 3.29
C VAL A 666 14.15 -31.39 3.98
N GLY A 667 15.26 -31.33 3.23
CA GLY A 667 16.57 -30.95 3.80
C GLY A 667 16.60 -29.53 4.37
N ILE A 668 15.80 -28.61 3.82
CA ILE A 668 15.70 -27.23 4.30
C ILE A 668 14.88 -27.14 5.59
N ARG A 669 13.81 -27.95 5.73
CA ARG A 669 12.93 -27.92 6.93
C ARG A 669 13.67 -28.19 8.23
N SER A 670 14.74 -28.98 8.19
CA SER A 670 15.59 -29.24 9.35
C SER A 670 16.22 -27.98 9.96
N ARG A 671 16.35 -26.90 9.17
CA ARG A 671 16.88 -25.58 9.57
C ARG A 671 15.80 -24.57 9.95
N LEU A 672 14.52 -24.95 9.85
CA LEU A 672 13.36 -24.09 10.07
C LEU A 672 12.50 -24.68 11.21
N PRO A 673 12.98 -24.65 12.46
CA PRO A 673 12.39 -25.41 13.56
C PRO A 673 10.96 -24.99 13.89
N ARG A 674 10.64 -23.68 13.85
CA ARG A 674 9.29 -23.20 14.21
C ARG A 674 8.27 -23.58 13.16
N PHE A 675 8.61 -23.36 11.89
CA PHE A 675 7.82 -23.79 10.75
C PHE A 675 7.60 -25.31 10.79
N ARG A 676 8.66 -26.08 11.01
CA ARG A 676 8.60 -27.54 11.05
C ARG A 676 7.68 -28.04 12.15
N GLU A 677 7.80 -27.51 13.37
CA GLU A 677 6.95 -27.90 14.51
C GLU A 677 5.46 -27.69 14.18
N VAL A 678 5.10 -26.50 13.71
CA VAL A 678 3.71 -26.17 13.35
C VAL A 678 3.23 -26.98 12.14
N LEU A 679 4.09 -27.22 11.16
CA LEU A 679 3.78 -28.02 9.97
C LEU A 679 3.50 -29.48 10.35
N GLU A 680 4.35 -30.09 11.17
CA GLU A 680 4.21 -31.48 11.61
C GLU A 680 2.94 -31.68 12.45
N GLU A 681 2.64 -30.75 13.37
CA GLU A 681 1.37 -30.75 14.12
C GLU A 681 0.16 -30.77 13.17
N LEU A 682 0.20 -29.92 12.14
CA LEU A 682 -0.88 -29.77 11.16
C LEU A 682 -1.05 -30.94 10.20
N LEU A 683 0.02 -31.65 9.86
CA LEU A 683 -0.04 -32.83 9.01
C LEU A 683 -0.56 -34.06 9.77
N VAL A 684 -0.40 -34.08 11.09
CA VAL A 684 -0.90 -35.16 11.97
C VAL A 684 -2.38 -34.97 12.32
N GLU A 685 -2.88 -33.72 12.37
CA GLU A 685 -4.31 -33.43 12.53
C GLU A 685 -5.13 -34.11 11.42
N ARG A 686 -5.71 -35.28 11.74
CA ARG A 686 -6.69 -35.95 10.87
C ARG A 686 -7.81 -34.98 10.58
N PRO A 687 -8.34 -34.92 9.33
CA PRO A 687 -9.48 -34.06 9.03
C PRO A 687 -10.59 -34.38 10.03
N ALA A 688 -10.98 -33.38 10.82
CA ALA A 688 -12.10 -33.51 11.73
C ALA A 688 -13.30 -34.05 10.92
N PRO A 689 -14.06 -35.04 11.45
CA PRO A 689 -15.24 -35.53 10.75
C PRO A 689 -16.10 -34.32 10.41
N ALA A 690 -16.47 -34.18 9.14
CA ALA A 690 -17.21 -33.04 8.62
C ALA A 690 -18.32 -32.71 9.62
N ARG A 691 -18.25 -31.52 10.26
CA ARG A 691 -19.35 -31.03 11.07
C ARG A 691 -20.55 -30.99 10.14
N GLN A 692 -21.43 -31.99 10.23
CA GLN A 692 -22.71 -31.97 9.55
C GLN A 692 -23.34 -30.64 9.96
N ARG A 693 -23.43 -29.71 9.01
CA ARG A 693 -24.35 -28.58 9.14
C ARG A 693 -25.70 -29.26 9.31
N VAL A 694 -26.19 -29.29 10.54
CA VAL A 694 -27.59 -29.61 10.81
C VAL A 694 -28.35 -28.47 10.15
N ILE A 695 -28.74 -28.69 8.89
CA ILE A 695 -29.77 -27.90 8.26
C ILE A 695 -31.02 -28.24 9.08
N LEU A 696 -31.35 -27.38 10.04
CA LEU A 696 -32.66 -27.37 10.65
C LEU A 696 -33.63 -26.99 9.55
N THR A 697 -34.08 -27.96 8.76
CA THR A 697 -35.28 -27.83 7.94
C THR A 697 -36.42 -27.53 8.90
N ALA A 698 -36.86 -26.28 8.92
CA ALA A 698 -38.07 -25.89 9.60
C ALA A 698 -39.22 -26.77 9.08
N PRO A 699 -40.03 -27.41 9.95
CA PRO A 699 -41.16 -28.18 9.49
C PRO A 699 -42.20 -27.22 8.89
N ALA A 700 -42.50 -27.45 7.61
CA ALA A 700 -43.68 -26.90 6.98
C ALA A 700 -44.91 -27.58 7.59
N SER A 701 -45.55 -26.97 8.59
CA SER A 701 -46.91 -27.32 8.96
C SER A 701 -47.65 -26.09 9.50
N GLY A 702 -48.79 -25.83 8.85
CA GLY A 702 -49.68 -24.73 9.16
C GLY A 702 -50.24 -24.84 10.58
N TYR A 703 -50.29 -23.69 11.25
CA TYR A 703 -51.11 -23.51 12.44
C TYR A 703 -52.59 -23.54 12.04
N GLN A 704 -53.27 -24.67 12.31
CA GLN A 704 -54.70 -24.66 12.60
C GLN A 704 -54.88 -24.61 14.12
N LEU A 705 -55.57 -23.57 14.57
CA LEU A 705 -56.00 -23.37 15.95
C LEU A 705 -57.25 -24.20 16.25
N ARG A 706 -57.30 -24.69 17.51
CA ARG A 706 -58.45 -25.05 18.37
C ARG A 706 -58.62 -26.57 18.69
N PRO A 707 -59.34 -26.95 19.77
CA PRO A 707 -58.86 -26.90 21.16
C PRO A 707 -59.20 -28.19 21.96
N ASN A 708 -58.75 -28.25 23.23
CA ASN A 708 -59.30 -29.03 24.35
C ASN A 708 -59.61 -30.53 24.15
N SER A 709 -58.91 -31.39 24.90
CA SER A 709 -59.51 -32.12 26.03
C SER A 709 -58.51 -33.07 26.71
N LEU A 710 -58.35 -32.87 28.01
CA LEU A 710 -58.30 -33.89 29.08
C LEU A 710 -57.40 -35.14 28.92
N ALA A 711 -56.48 -35.27 29.89
CA ALA A 711 -55.81 -36.50 30.36
C ALA A 711 -56.83 -37.61 30.76
N PRO A 712 -56.46 -38.83 31.23
CA PRO A 712 -55.11 -39.34 31.56
C PRO A 712 -54.80 -40.82 31.20
N ARG A 713 -53.52 -41.17 31.10
CA ARG A 713 -52.81 -42.07 32.03
C ARG A 713 -51.34 -42.16 31.67
#